data_AF-A0A7X2XUF5-F1
#
_entry.id   AF-A0A7X2XUF5-F1
#
_cell.length_a   1.000
_cell.length_b   1.000
_cell.length_c   1.000
_cell.angle_alpha   90.00
_cell.angle_beta   90.00
_cell.angle_gamma   90.00
#
_symmetry.space_group_name_H-M   'P 1'
#
loop_
_entity.id
_entity.type
_entity.pdbx_description
1 polymer ?
#
loop_
_entity_poly.entity_id
_entity_poly.type
_entity_poly.pdbx_seq_one_letter_code
_entity_poly.pdbx_strand_id
1 'polypeptide(L)'
;MERRNTMARLQKLSSKMILAGLLTIVCLTVIFGYYRITPFGSNNLLVGDMSAQYVQFLTYFRHIFLGGHFETFSFTFGVGENMVPMMAYYLMSPFNLLVLLVSTSHIPTIITLIFMLKMACISATMTYFLAKHTGQSRWSAVIFGVAFSLCGFIVADYLNIMWLDSLIYLPLIADGIDRLDEKSGKIRLFVWLTLSLLSNYYLGYITGIFTLIYFIYVRYVRHESLRSRMSVDFVVTEGLSVFSSMAILLPTLMGMLKTAKVASVAAEFALRPMFGWEIVSQLGSGSENYTNRLSHAPAIFITLTLTLLVFSYFVNKTIDSRKKKAALTVFIIMLLSMFIQPLNTAWHMFHQPAGSPFRDAFLVSFLAITLAYEAWIANPRMLSKTKQAGIVVGTQLLLISGFLYLRLAKNGPSAFGLARHYGYQPNSAAVLLVNLVVVAIAGSLIFVRAKRQNMLTLGVLATVMGESIFNFGYELRHAPLGNQAGYKTDIAQESKLFTQLPSSQALYRTNFTGRSLPNSFKGTAYSGYNDSLLYNFNGIKQYDSTMNEQTRESLKSLGLYSKNARRISNLGLTSVSAFLLGVRYEVNTQTGVTKNPNYIGMGFPVSSRFKQLTLHKKAILTNLRTILQAIKPSQKAYFLGLKKSQKSASPVITKTGRHPYAFQVKTKVSGPVYLDSKSTMINNSSIIVNGKPLNIMGTVNNTYLVNLGNYAANRKLTIRISAKNASVFSKVHVVDLDMNRFHSLVTAQTGFKPQIKRNSITGTVTRTNSKDKYLYASIPYDSGWHATVNGRRVKVSPALNNFMTIPLRTGKNRINLTYHVPGLATGWVLSALGVLSFGAFAIYRRRRN
;
A
#
# COMPACT_ATOMS: atom_id res chain seq x y z
N MET A 1 4.01 -53.23 2.42
CA MET A 1 5.14 -52.57 3.12
C MET A 1 5.40 -51.15 2.63
N GLU A 2 5.43 -50.93 1.31
CA GLU A 2 5.70 -49.63 0.66
C GLU A 2 4.71 -48.50 1.04
N ARG A 3 3.40 -48.78 1.09
CA ARG A 3 2.39 -47.81 1.60
C ARG A 3 2.65 -47.36 3.04
N ARG A 4 3.07 -48.27 3.93
CA ARG A 4 3.39 -47.94 5.33
C ARG A 4 4.65 -47.06 5.42
N ASN A 5 5.67 -47.36 4.61
CA ASN A 5 6.90 -46.55 4.54
C ASN A 5 6.65 -45.14 3.98
N THR A 6 5.78 -45.00 2.99
CA THR A 6 5.38 -43.70 2.44
C THR A 6 4.58 -42.88 3.46
N MET A 7 3.62 -43.49 4.16
CA MET A 7 2.88 -42.81 5.23
C MET A 7 3.79 -42.36 6.38
N ALA A 8 4.73 -43.19 6.83
CA ALA A 8 5.69 -42.83 7.88
C ALA A 8 6.61 -41.67 7.46
N ARG A 9 7.03 -41.62 6.18
CA ARG A 9 7.82 -40.50 5.64
C ARG A 9 7.00 -39.20 5.57
N LEU A 10 5.73 -39.28 5.17
CA LEU A 10 4.82 -38.13 5.15
C LEU A 10 4.55 -37.59 6.56
N GLN A 11 4.30 -38.47 7.52
CA GLN A 11 4.08 -38.09 8.92
C GLN A 11 5.32 -37.41 9.53
N LYS A 12 6.53 -37.91 9.25
CA LYS A 12 7.78 -37.27 9.69
C LYS A 12 7.98 -35.88 9.07
N LEU A 13 7.50 -35.64 7.84
CA LEU A 13 7.59 -34.34 7.20
C LEU A 13 6.55 -33.36 7.78
N SER A 14 5.30 -33.81 7.99
CA SER A 14 4.26 -32.97 8.60
C SER A 14 4.65 -32.51 10.00
N SER A 15 5.23 -33.38 10.83
CA SER A 15 5.73 -32.99 12.16
C SER A 15 6.81 -31.89 12.09
N LYS A 16 7.67 -31.91 11.07
CA LYS A 16 8.71 -30.88 10.89
C LYS A 16 8.14 -29.56 10.40
N MET A 17 7.14 -29.59 9.53
CA MET A 17 6.43 -28.38 9.10
C MET A 17 5.75 -27.71 10.30
N ILE A 18 5.07 -28.50 11.14
CA ILE A 18 4.43 -28.01 12.38
C ILE A 18 5.48 -27.43 13.32
N LEU A 19 6.61 -28.14 13.52
CA LEU A 19 7.68 -27.62 14.37
C LEU A 19 8.26 -26.30 13.83
N ALA A 20 8.44 -26.16 12.51
CA ALA A 20 8.92 -24.92 11.91
C ALA A 20 7.97 -23.76 12.20
N GLY A 21 6.67 -23.99 12.03
CA GLY A 21 5.64 -23.00 12.36
C GLY A 21 5.66 -22.61 13.84
N LEU A 22 5.72 -23.59 14.75
CA LEU A 22 5.78 -23.35 16.19
C LEU A 22 7.05 -22.60 16.61
N LEU A 23 8.22 -22.95 16.08
CA LEU A 23 9.46 -22.24 16.36
C LEU A 23 9.42 -20.80 15.85
N THR A 24 8.85 -20.54 14.66
CA THR A 24 8.62 -19.17 14.19
C THR A 24 7.72 -18.39 15.15
N ILE A 25 6.63 -19.00 15.64
CA ILE A 25 5.74 -18.38 16.64
C ILE A 25 6.47 -18.08 17.95
N VAL A 26 7.35 -18.98 18.42
CA VAL A 26 8.17 -18.75 19.61
C VAL A 26 9.11 -17.56 19.39
N CYS A 27 9.83 -17.51 18.27
CA CYS A 27 10.69 -16.37 17.92
C CYS A 27 9.91 -15.05 17.93
N LEU A 28 8.75 -15.02 17.28
CA LEU A 28 7.89 -13.82 17.23
C LEU A 28 7.32 -13.47 18.61
N THR A 29 6.95 -14.45 19.43
CA THR A 29 6.48 -14.21 20.80
C THR A 29 7.57 -13.58 21.65
N VAL A 30 8.83 -14.01 21.52
CA VAL A 30 9.97 -13.39 22.21
C VAL A 30 10.15 -11.94 21.76
N ILE A 31 10.16 -11.70 20.45
CA ILE A 31 10.33 -10.35 19.88
C ILE A 31 9.18 -9.43 20.31
N PHE A 32 7.94 -9.86 20.08
CA PHE A 32 6.74 -9.07 20.38
C PHE A 32 6.50 -8.92 21.87
N GLY A 33 6.85 -9.91 22.68
CA GLY A 33 6.86 -9.81 24.14
C GLY A 33 7.84 -8.74 24.63
N TYR A 34 9.07 -8.73 24.13
CA TYR A 34 10.08 -7.72 24.46
C TYR A 34 9.60 -6.30 24.10
N TYR A 35 9.01 -6.13 22.91
CA TYR A 35 8.45 -4.84 22.45
C TYR A 35 7.02 -4.56 22.98
N ARG A 36 6.47 -5.43 23.85
CA ARG A 36 5.13 -5.31 24.44
C ARG A 36 4.01 -5.14 23.40
N ILE A 37 4.14 -5.79 22.24
CA ILE A 37 3.15 -5.75 21.16
C ILE A 37 1.99 -6.69 21.50
N THR A 38 0.75 -6.22 21.34
CA THR A 38 -0.48 -6.96 21.60
C THR A 38 -0.52 -8.28 20.82
N PRO A 39 -0.90 -9.41 21.45
CA PRO A 39 -1.51 -9.53 22.78
C PRO A 39 -0.55 -9.53 23.98
N PHE A 40 0.76 -9.49 23.76
CA PHE A 40 1.78 -9.62 24.81
C PHE A 40 2.07 -8.32 25.58
N GLY A 41 1.40 -7.23 25.25
CA GLY A 41 1.53 -5.95 25.95
C GLY A 41 0.61 -4.86 25.41
N SER A 42 0.91 -3.61 25.79
CA SER A 42 0.08 -2.44 25.53
C SER A 42 0.32 -1.77 24.17
N ASN A 43 1.35 -2.15 23.43
CA ASN A 43 1.68 -1.59 22.11
C ASN A 43 0.94 -2.35 20.99
N ASN A 44 0.80 -1.75 19.81
CA ASN A 44 0.29 -2.40 18.61
C ASN A 44 1.10 -2.01 17.37
N LEU A 45 0.96 -2.79 16.30
CA LEU A 45 1.67 -2.61 15.03
C LEU A 45 1.06 -1.52 14.14
N LEU A 46 0.22 -0.62 14.66
CA LEU A 46 -0.35 0.47 13.88
C LEU A 46 0.69 1.54 13.59
N VAL A 47 1.55 1.26 12.62
CA VAL A 47 2.65 2.13 12.20
C VAL A 47 2.65 2.23 10.67
N GLY A 48 3.07 3.38 10.12
CA GLY A 48 3.17 3.55 8.66
C GLY A 48 1.84 3.30 7.93
N ASP A 49 1.86 2.45 6.90
CA ASP A 49 0.64 2.11 6.15
C ASP A 49 -0.30 1.17 6.92
N MET A 50 0.19 0.45 7.94
CA MET A 50 -0.68 -0.35 8.81
C MET A 50 -1.70 0.54 9.54
N SER A 51 -1.26 1.69 10.06
CA SER A 51 -2.16 2.67 10.67
C SER A 51 -2.90 3.52 9.65
N ALA A 52 -2.31 3.84 8.50
CA ALA A 52 -2.94 4.77 7.56
C ALA A 52 -3.93 4.11 6.59
N GLN A 53 -3.86 2.79 6.40
CA GLN A 53 -4.62 2.05 5.39
C GLN A 53 -5.18 0.71 5.90
N TYR A 54 -4.31 -0.17 6.42
CA TYR A 54 -4.68 -1.59 6.56
C TYR A 54 -5.69 -1.84 7.68
N VAL A 55 -5.55 -1.18 8.82
CA VAL A 55 -6.54 -1.29 9.90
C VAL A 55 -7.94 -0.86 9.43
N GLN A 56 -8.03 0.17 8.58
CA GLN A 56 -9.29 0.64 8.03
C GLN A 56 -9.84 -0.31 6.96
N PHE A 57 -8.98 -0.84 6.08
CA PHE A 57 -9.39 -1.80 5.05
C PHE A 57 -9.90 -3.11 5.66
N LEU A 58 -9.22 -3.64 6.67
CA LEU A 58 -9.64 -4.85 7.37
C LEU A 58 -10.90 -4.62 8.22
N THR A 59 -11.06 -3.43 8.80
CA THR A 59 -12.32 -3.07 9.47
C THR A 59 -13.46 -2.96 8.47
N TYR A 60 -13.23 -2.37 7.30
CA TYR A 60 -14.24 -2.31 6.23
C TYR A 60 -14.61 -3.70 5.68
N PHE A 61 -13.61 -4.56 5.48
CA PHE A 61 -13.83 -5.97 5.15
C PHE A 61 -14.79 -6.63 6.15
N ARG A 62 -14.55 -6.44 7.45
CA ARG A 62 -15.46 -6.91 8.50
C ARG A 62 -16.87 -6.36 8.37
N HIS A 63 -17.02 -5.04 8.14
CA HIS A 63 -18.33 -4.40 7.98
C HIS A 63 -19.11 -4.96 6.79
N ILE A 64 -18.46 -5.19 5.65
CA ILE A 64 -19.10 -5.77 4.46
C ILE A 64 -19.63 -7.18 4.73
N PHE A 65 -18.79 -8.05 5.31
CA PHE A 65 -19.15 -9.45 5.53
C PHE A 65 -20.21 -9.61 6.61
N LEU A 66 -20.05 -8.94 7.76
CA LEU A 66 -21.02 -9.04 8.86
C LEU A 66 -22.31 -8.25 8.58
N GLY A 67 -22.24 -7.20 7.76
CA GLY A 67 -23.41 -6.43 7.32
C GLY A 67 -24.23 -7.11 6.22
N GLY A 68 -23.75 -8.21 5.62
CA GLY A 68 -24.48 -8.98 4.61
C GLY A 68 -24.70 -8.24 3.28
N HIS A 69 -23.97 -7.16 3.02
CA HIS A 69 -24.14 -6.32 1.84
C HIS A 69 -22.79 -6.08 1.16
N PHE A 70 -22.51 -6.88 0.13
CA PHE A 70 -21.35 -6.69 -0.72
C PHE A 70 -21.60 -5.59 -1.76
N GLU A 71 -20.81 -4.52 -1.68
CA GLU A 71 -20.87 -3.40 -2.63
C GLU A 71 -19.54 -3.32 -3.39
N THR A 72 -19.62 -3.36 -4.71
CA THR A 72 -18.44 -3.21 -5.59
C THR A 72 -18.11 -1.75 -5.88
N PHE A 73 -19.02 -0.83 -5.56
CA PHE A 73 -18.78 0.60 -5.57
C PHE A 73 -19.19 1.16 -4.21
N SER A 74 -18.27 1.80 -3.50
CA SER A 74 -18.52 2.26 -2.14
C SER A 74 -18.30 3.76 -1.97
N PHE A 75 -19.23 4.42 -1.29
CA PHE A 75 -19.11 5.82 -0.86
C PHE A 75 -18.46 5.97 0.52
N THR A 76 -18.21 4.87 1.23
CA THR A 76 -17.35 4.88 2.42
C THR A 76 -15.88 5.03 2.07
N PHE A 77 -15.52 4.87 0.79
CA PHE A 77 -14.19 5.10 0.29
C PHE A 77 -14.12 6.37 -0.57
N GLY A 78 -13.41 7.39 -0.08
CA GLY A 78 -13.32 8.69 -0.73
C GLY A 78 -14.70 9.30 -0.97
N VAL A 79 -14.95 9.75 -2.19
CA VAL A 79 -16.25 10.28 -2.62
C VAL A 79 -17.10 9.25 -3.38
N GLY A 80 -16.72 7.98 -3.38
CA GLY A 80 -17.31 6.94 -4.23
C GLY A 80 -16.28 6.33 -5.16
N GLU A 81 -15.99 5.04 -5.03
CA GLU A 81 -15.01 4.37 -5.89
C GLU A 81 -15.30 2.89 -6.13
N ASN A 82 -14.78 2.37 -7.25
CA ASN A 82 -14.73 0.96 -7.56
C ASN A 82 -13.81 0.23 -6.56
N MET A 83 -14.35 -0.74 -5.83
CA MET A 83 -13.63 -1.42 -4.76
C MET A 83 -12.76 -2.58 -5.22
N VAL A 84 -12.96 -3.08 -6.45
CA VAL A 84 -12.25 -4.28 -6.93
C VAL A 84 -10.73 -4.11 -6.94
N PRO A 85 -10.13 -3.01 -7.47
CA PRO A 85 -8.68 -2.85 -7.48
C PRO A 85 -8.07 -2.82 -6.06
N MET A 86 -8.72 -2.10 -5.14
CA MET A 86 -8.30 -2.02 -3.74
C MET A 86 -8.38 -3.40 -3.08
N MET A 87 -9.49 -4.11 -3.25
CA MET A 87 -9.66 -5.46 -2.70
C MET A 87 -8.62 -6.45 -3.24
N ALA A 88 -8.40 -6.46 -4.57
CA ALA A 88 -7.45 -7.34 -5.25
C ALA A 88 -6.00 -7.14 -4.78
N TYR A 89 -5.66 -5.93 -4.34
CA TYR A 89 -4.33 -5.64 -3.81
C TYR A 89 -4.22 -5.90 -2.30
N TYR A 90 -5.23 -5.55 -1.50
CA TYR A 90 -5.10 -5.51 -0.04
C TYR A 90 -5.84 -6.63 0.71
N LEU A 91 -6.97 -7.14 0.19
CA LEU A 91 -7.96 -7.85 1.00
C LEU A 91 -8.20 -9.31 0.62
N MET A 92 -7.69 -9.80 -0.51
CA MET A 92 -7.97 -11.16 -1.01
C MET A 92 -7.26 -12.29 -0.25
N SER A 93 -6.44 -11.99 0.76
CA SER A 93 -5.80 -13.00 1.61
C SER A 93 -6.84 -13.77 2.43
N PRO A 94 -6.81 -15.12 2.44
CA PRO A 94 -7.77 -15.94 3.20
C PRO A 94 -7.64 -15.73 4.71
N PHE A 95 -6.45 -15.35 5.20
CA PHE A 95 -6.22 -15.04 6.61
C PHE A 95 -7.03 -13.84 7.09
N ASN A 96 -7.49 -12.97 6.19
CA ASN A 96 -8.30 -11.81 6.55
C ASN A 96 -9.67 -12.22 7.09
N LEU A 97 -10.15 -13.44 6.81
CA LEU A 97 -11.39 -13.96 7.41
C LEU A 97 -11.33 -14.03 8.94
N LEU A 98 -10.13 -14.13 9.53
CA LEU A 98 -9.97 -14.14 10.99
C LEU A 98 -10.39 -12.82 11.64
N VAL A 99 -10.44 -11.71 10.90
CA VAL A 99 -10.92 -10.42 11.43
C VAL A 99 -12.42 -10.44 11.75
N LEU A 100 -13.17 -11.40 11.20
CA LEU A 100 -14.59 -11.58 11.48
C LEU A 100 -14.83 -12.13 12.90
N LEU A 101 -13.82 -12.76 13.50
CA LEU A 101 -13.90 -13.38 14.82
C LEU A 101 -13.78 -12.39 15.99
N VAL A 102 -13.45 -11.12 15.70
CA VAL A 102 -13.18 -10.11 16.73
C VAL A 102 -14.01 -8.85 16.52
N SER A 103 -14.10 -7.99 17.54
CA SER A 103 -14.70 -6.66 17.41
C SER A 103 -13.71 -5.64 16.83
N THR A 104 -14.22 -4.51 16.31
CA THR A 104 -13.40 -3.44 15.72
C THR A 104 -12.28 -2.94 16.63
N SER A 105 -12.48 -2.97 17.96
CA SER A 105 -11.50 -2.56 18.97
C SER A 105 -10.32 -3.52 19.12
N HIS A 106 -10.43 -4.76 18.61
CA HIS A 106 -9.38 -5.79 18.65
C HIS A 106 -8.72 -6.03 17.29
N ILE A 107 -9.05 -5.23 16.26
CA ILE A 107 -8.47 -5.37 14.93
C ILE A 107 -6.93 -5.29 14.94
N PRO A 108 -6.27 -4.40 15.70
CA PRO A 108 -4.80 -4.40 15.74
C PRO A 108 -4.22 -5.68 16.37
N THR A 109 -4.92 -6.29 17.33
CA THR A 109 -4.51 -7.56 17.94
C THR A 109 -4.62 -8.72 16.95
N ILE A 110 -5.74 -8.83 16.22
CA ILE A 110 -5.89 -9.90 15.22
C ILE A 110 -4.93 -9.71 14.04
N ILE A 111 -4.57 -8.47 13.68
CA ILE A 111 -3.52 -8.20 12.69
C ILE A 111 -2.18 -8.82 13.13
N THR A 112 -1.78 -8.64 14.39
CA THR A 112 -0.55 -9.27 14.92
C THR A 112 -0.62 -10.79 14.81
N LEU A 113 -1.75 -11.39 15.18
CA LEU A 113 -1.94 -12.85 15.12
C LEU A 113 -1.95 -13.37 13.68
N ILE A 114 -2.60 -12.66 12.74
CA ILE A 114 -2.56 -12.96 11.31
C ILE A 114 -1.13 -12.92 10.79
N PHE A 115 -0.36 -11.89 11.16
CA PHE A 115 1.06 -11.82 10.81
C PHE A 115 1.82 -13.05 11.34
N MET A 116 1.72 -13.36 12.63
CA MET A 116 2.41 -14.52 13.23
C MET A 116 2.04 -15.84 12.54
N LEU A 117 0.76 -16.03 12.22
CA LEU A 117 0.28 -17.24 11.55
C LEU A 117 0.80 -17.34 10.11
N LYS A 118 0.80 -16.24 9.35
CA LYS A 118 1.39 -16.20 8.00
C LYS A 118 2.86 -16.56 8.04
N MET A 119 3.60 -16.03 9.01
CA MET A 119 5.03 -16.31 9.20
C MET A 119 5.29 -17.79 9.50
N ALA A 120 4.44 -18.40 10.34
CA ALA A 120 4.47 -19.84 10.60
C ALA A 120 4.18 -20.67 9.34
N CYS A 121 3.27 -20.22 8.48
CA CYS A 121 3.02 -20.86 7.20
C CYS A 121 4.22 -20.73 6.23
N ILE A 122 4.87 -19.57 6.18
CA ILE A 122 6.08 -19.35 5.36
C ILE A 122 7.19 -20.33 5.77
N SER A 123 7.45 -20.49 7.08
CA SER A 123 8.47 -21.42 7.54
C SER A 123 8.09 -22.87 7.26
N ALA A 124 6.82 -23.24 7.47
CA ALA A 124 6.32 -24.57 7.19
C ALA A 124 6.43 -24.95 5.70
N THR A 125 6.02 -24.07 4.77
CA THR A 125 6.09 -24.35 3.33
C THR A 125 7.53 -24.38 2.82
N MET A 126 8.41 -23.52 3.36
CA MET A 126 9.83 -23.58 3.03
C MET A 126 10.49 -24.86 3.56
N THR A 127 10.21 -25.28 4.79
CA THR A 127 10.70 -26.57 5.31
C THR A 127 10.19 -27.76 4.49
N TYR A 128 8.93 -27.71 4.04
CA TYR A 128 8.37 -28.70 3.12
C TYR A 128 9.18 -28.75 1.82
N PHE A 129 9.38 -27.60 1.17
CA PHE A 129 10.11 -27.49 -0.08
C PHE A 129 11.54 -28.00 0.05
N LEU A 130 12.30 -27.53 1.04
CA LEU A 130 13.70 -27.95 1.24
C LEU A 130 13.85 -29.47 1.41
N ALA A 131 12.95 -30.09 2.18
CA ALA A 131 12.96 -31.53 2.39
C ALA A 131 12.60 -32.31 1.12
N LYS A 132 11.68 -31.77 0.30
CA LYS A 132 11.24 -32.38 -0.95
C LYS A 132 12.25 -32.19 -2.08
N HIS A 133 12.81 -31.00 -2.23
CA HIS A 133 13.80 -30.60 -3.23
C HIS A 133 15.07 -31.44 -3.13
N THR A 134 15.54 -31.69 -1.90
CA THR A 134 16.77 -32.46 -1.65
C THR A 134 16.54 -33.95 -1.46
N GLY A 135 15.28 -34.39 -1.38
CA GLY A 135 14.90 -35.76 -1.01
C GLY A 135 15.23 -36.14 0.45
N GLN A 136 15.71 -35.19 1.27
CA GLN A 136 16.17 -35.45 2.63
C GLN A 136 15.34 -34.69 3.66
N SER A 137 14.58 -35.42 4.48
CA SER A 137 13.85 -34.84 5.60
C SER A 137 14.77 -34.75 6.84
N ARG A 138 15.71 -33.79 6.87
CA ARG A 138 16.54 -33.53 8.07
C ARG A 138 15.86 -32.50 8.99
N TRP A 139 16.08 -32.58 10.30
CA TRP A 139 15.61 -31.57 11.26
C TRP A 139 16.17 -30.17 10.96
N SER A 140 17.36 -30.07 10.35
CA SER A 140 17.92 -28.78 9.95
C SER A 140 17.03 -28.00 8.97
N ALA A 141 16.19 -28.67 8.15
CA ALA A 141 15.27 -27.98 7.23
C ALA A 141 14.27 -27.06 7.97
N VAL A 142 13.97 -27.38 9.24
CA VAL A 142 13.09 -26.59 10.11
C VAL A 142 13.67 -25.19 10.31
N ILE A 143 14.95 -25.10 10.68
CA ILE A 143 15.59 -23.82 11.00
C ILE A 143 15.84 -22.97 9.76
N PHE A 144 16.10 -23.59 8.61
CA PHE A 144 16.20 -22.86 7.34
C PHE A 144 14.83 -22.32 6.90
N GLY A 145 13.75 -23.05 7.17
CA GLY A 145 12.39 -22.55 7.02
C GLY A 145 12.10 -21.35 7.92
N VAL A 146 12.49 -21.43 9.21
CA VAL A 146 12.38 -20.29 10.14
C VAL A 146 13.18 -19.09 9.64
N ALA A 147 14.41 -19.28 9.16
CA ALA A 147 15.23 -18.21 8.59
C ALA A 147 14.57 -17.55 7.37
N PHE A 148 13.90 -18.31 6.50
CA PHE A 148 13.16 -17.73 5.38
C PHE A 148 11.96 -16.91 5.84
N SER A 149 11.24 -17.36 6.88
CA SER A 149 10.16 -16.57 7.47
C SER A 149 10.63 -15.29 8.14
N LEU A 150 11.92 -15.13 8.45
CA LEU A 150 12.50 -13.94 9.08
C LEU A 150 13.59 -13.29 8.21
N CYS A 151 13.53 -13.48 6.89
CA CYS A 151 14.49 -12.91 5.95
C CYS A 151 14.37 -11.39 5.86
N GLY A 152 15.38 -10.75 5.26
CA GLY A 152 15.50 -9.30 5.16
C GLY A 152 14.27 -8.63 4.56
N PHE A 153 13.72 -9.20 3.47
CA PHE A 153 12.51 -8.66 2.84
C PHE A 153 11.33 -8.56 3.80
N ILE A 154 11.05 -9.63 4.57
CA ILE A 154 9.94 -9.61 5.53
C ILE A 154 10.22 -8.61 6.66
N VAL A 155 11.46 -8.53 7.14
CA VAL A 155 11.83 -7.56 8.18
C VAL A 155 11.67 -6.12 7.68
N ALA A 156 12.09 -5.82 6.46
CA ALA A 156 11.96 -4.47 5.88
C ALA A 156 10.50 -4.07 5.60
N ASP A 157 9.66 -5.04 5.25
CA ASP A 157 8.29 -4.82 4.79
C ASP A 157 7.21 -5.46 5.70
N TYR A 158 7.50 -5.71 6.98
CA TYR A 158 6.59 -6.41 7.92
C TYR A 158 5.22 -5.75 8.08
N LEU A 159 5.13 -4.45 7.82
CA LEU A 159 3.89 -3.69 7.82
C LEU A 159 2.97 -4.11 6.65
N ASN A 160 3.52 -4.59 5.54
CA ASN A 160 2.81 -4.97 4.31
C ASN A 160 2.35 -6.44 4.34
N ILE A 161 1.45 -6.76 5.28
CA ILE A 161 0.99 -8.14 5.53
C ILE A 161 0.34 -8.84 4.33
N MET A 162 -0.18 -8.08 3.36
CA MET A 162 -0.81 -8.60 2.13
C MET A 162 0.19 -9.22 1.15
N TRP A 163 1.49 -8.96 1.31
CA TRP A 163 2.54 -9.55 0.48
C TRP A 163 2.94 -10.96 0.92
N LEU A 164 2.75 -11.28 2.20
CA LEU A 164 3.25 -12.51 2.81
C LEU A 164 2.64 -13.79 2.22
N ASP A 165 1.44 -13.74 1.64
CA ASP A 165 0.82 -14.90 0.97
C ASP A 165 1.69 -15.42 -0.18
N SER A 166 2.33 -14.54 -0.93
CA SER A 166 3.21 -14.96 -2.03
C SER A 166 4.45 -15.71 -1.52
N LEU A 167 4.94 -15.38 -0.33
CA LEU A 167 6.04 -16.11 0.30
C LEU A 167 5.59 -17.47 0.87
N ILE A 168 4.33 -17.61 1.27
CA ILE A 168 3.75 -18.92 1.65
C ILE A 168 3.69 -19.82 0.42
N TYR A 169 3.24 -19.28 -0.71
CA TYR A 169 3.02 -20.06 -1.94
C TYR A 169 4.30 -20.33 -2.73
N LEU A 170 5.31 -19.45 -2.68
CA LEU A 170 6.54 -19.57 -3.47
C LEU A 170 7.22 -20.95 -3.33
N PRO A 171 7.47 -21.50 -2.12
CA PRO A 171 8.06 -22.84 -1.99
C PRO A 171 7.19 -23.96 -2.58
N LEU A 172 5.86 -23.80 -2.56
CA LEU A 172 4.92 -24.78 -3.12
C LEU A 172 4.85 -24.70 -4.64
N ILE A 173 4.98 -23.49 -5.21
CA ILE A 173 5.12 -23.24 -6.65
C ILE A 173 6.42 -23.88 -7.15
N ALA A 174 7.52 -23.66 -6.45
CA ALA A 174 8.82 -24.24 -6.78
C ALA A 174 8.80 -25.79 -6.74
N ASP A 175 8.17 -26.42 -5.73
CA ASP A 175 7.97 -27.88 -5.73
C ASP A 175 7.10 -28.37 -6.91
N GLY A 176 6.13 -27.55 -7.34
CA GLY A 176 5.36 -27.80 -8.56
C GLY A 176 6.22 -27.86 -9.82
N ILE A 177 7.17 -26.93 -9.94
CA ILE A 177 8.13 -26.84 -11.06
C ILE A 177 9.15 -27.98 -11.01
N ASP A 178 9.69 -28.30 -9.83
CA ASP A 178 10.60 -29.44 -9.64
C ASP A 178 9.99 -30.78 -10.07
N ARG A 179 8.67 -30.90 -10.02
CA ARG A 179 7.93 -32.12 -10.33
C ARG A 179 6.97 -31.95 -11.50
N LEU A 180 7.30 -31.06 -12.43
CA LEU A 180 6.41 -30.75 -13.55
C LEU A 180 6.19 -31.96 -14.48
N ASP A 181 7.14 -32.90 -14.51
CA ASP A 181 7.01 -34.21 -15.13
C ASP A 181 5.85 -35.02 -14.54
N GLU A 182 5.65 -34.95 -13.23
CA GLU A 182 4.52 -35.56 -12.54
C GLU A 182 3.20 -34.83 -12.82
N LYS A 183 2.08 -35.58 -12.86
CA LYS A 183 0.73 -34.98 -12.85
C LYS A 183 0.54 -34.06 -11.64
N SER A 184 1.07 -34.48 -10.51
CA SER A 184 0.90 -33.79 -9.24
C SER A 184 1.63 -32.44 -9.22
N GLY A 185 2.77 -32.29 -9.92
CA GLY A 185 3.49 -31.03 -10.00
C GLY A 185 2.80 -29.99 -10.90
N LYS A 186 2.22 -30.40 -12.03
CA LYS A 186 1.41 -29.50 -12.89
C LYS A 186 0.23 -28.90 -12.13
N ILE A 187 -0.48 -29.72 -11.35
CA ILE A 187 -1.61 -29.27 -10.50
C ILE A 187 -1.11 -28.34 -9.41
N ARG A 188 0.01 -28.65 -8.75
CA ARG A 188 0.60 -27.78 -7.72
C ARG A 188 0.98 -26.42 -8.29
N LEU A 189 1.69 -26.38 -9.42
CA LEU A 189 2.04 -25.14 -10.10
C LEU A 189 0.78 -24.31 -10.40
N PHE A 190 -0.22 -24.92 -11.06
CA PHE A 190 -1.47 -24.25 -11.39
C PHE A 190 -2.17 -23.66 -10.17
N VAL A 191 -2.41 -24.48 -9.14
CA VAL A 191 -3.18 -24.08 -7.96
C VAL A 191 -2.45 -22.98 -7.19
N TRP A 192 -1.17 -23.17 -6.87
CA TRP A 192 -0.44 -22.24 -6.02
C TRP A 192 -0.11 -20.92 -6.74
N LEU A 193 0.17 -20.96 -8.05
CA LEU A 193 0.35 -19.74 -8.83
C LEU A 193 -0.96 -18.95 -8.98
N THR A 194 -2.07 -19.64 -9.27
CA THR A 194 -3.41 -19.01 -9.32
C THR A 194 -3.77 -18.37 -7.98
N LEU A 195 -3.52 -19.06 -6.86
CA LEU A 195 -3.75 -18.51 -5.52
C LEU A 195 -2.84 -17.32 -5.21
N SER A 196 -1.58 -17.35 -5.63
CA SER A 196 -0.67 -16.20 -5.49
C SER A 196 -1.18 -14.97 -6.25
N LEU A 197 -1.63 -15.15 -7.50
CA LEU A 197 -2.22 -14.08 -8.32
C LEU A 197 -3.53 -13.53 -7.74
N LEU A 198 -4.37 -14.39 -7.15
CA LEU A 198 -5.64 -13.99 -6.54
C LEU A 198 -5.46 -13.29 -5.19
N SER A 199 -4.55 -13.78 -4.33
CA SER A 199 -4.32 -13.20 -3.00
C SER A 199 -3.68 -11.82 -3.06
N ASN A 200 -2.77 -11.60 -4.02
CA ASN A 200 -2.20 -10.29 -4.30
C ASN A 200 -1.65 -10.26 -5.74
N TYR A 201 -2.32 -9.52 -6.63
CA TYR A 201 -1.94 -9.50 -8.05
C TYR A 201 -0.51 -8.97 -8.30
N TYR A 202 0.01 -8.13 -7.40
CA TYR A 202 1.30 -7.46 -7.57
C TYR A 202 2.47 -8.39 -7.29
N LEU A 203 2.49 -9.03 -6.11
CA LEU A 203 3.51 -10.05 -5.84
C LEU A 203 3.25 -11.33 -6.64
N GLY A 204 2.00 -11.65 -6.97
CA GLY A 204 1.70 -12.75 -7.89
C GLY A 204 2.33 -12.56 -9.27
N TYR A 205 2.36 -11.34 -9.81
CA TYR A 205 3.08 -11.02 -11.05
C TYR A 205 4.61 -11.22 -10.90
N ILE A 206 5.20 -10.73 -9.81
CA ILE A 206 6.63 -10.93 -9.51
C ILE A 206 6.95 -12.42 -9.39
N THR A 207 6.13 -13.19 -8.66
CA THR A 207 6.28 -14.64 -8.56
C THR A 207 6.10 -15.32 -9.92
N GLY A 208 5.18 -14.86 -10.77
CA GLY A 208 4.98 -15.34 -12.13
C GLY A 208 6.25 -15.27 -12.97
N ILE A 209 6.87 -14.08 -13.08
CA ILE A 209 8.15 -13.91 -13.80
C ILE A 209 9.22 -14.84 -13.22
N PHE A 210 9.29 -14.97 -11.89
CA PHE A 210 10.25 -15.86 -11.25
C PHE A 210 10.03 -17.33 -11.61
N THR A 211 8.78 -17.79 -11.82
CA THR A 211 8.53 -19.18 -12.20
C THR A 211 9.23 -19.55 -13.50
N LEU A 212 9.30 -18.64 -14.48
CA LEU A 212 10.03 -18.84 -15.73
C LEU A 212 11.55 -18.95 -15.49
N ILE A 213 12.12 -18.05 -14.69
CA ILE A 213 13.55 -18.07 -14.35
C ILE A 213 13.90 -19.38 -13.62
N TYR A 214 13.09 -19.76 -12.63
CA TYR A 214 13.29 -20.98 -11.85
C TYR A 214 13.09 -22.25 -12.69
N PHE A 215 12.11 -22.26 -13.60
CA PHE A 215 11.93 -23.35 -14.56
C PHE A 215 13.18 -23.53 -15.40
N ILE A 216 13.69 -22.47 -16.04
CA ILE A 216 14.92 -22.53 -16.86
C ILE A 216 16.10 -23.05 -16.03
N TYR A 217 16.25 -22.59 -14.79
CA TYR A 217 17.26 -23.10 -13.85
C TYR A 217 17.14 -24.62 -13.66
N VAL A 218 15.96 -25.13 -13.34
CA VAL A 218 15.72 -26.57 -13.14
C VAL A 218 16.02 -27.37 -14.41
N ARG A 219 15.58 -26.91 -15.59
CA ARG A 219 15.86 -27.56 -16.89
C ARG A 219 17.36 -27.68 -17.14
N TYR A 220 18.08 -26.59 -16.96
CA TYR A 220 19.50 -26.53 -17.21
C TYR A 220 20.26 -27.48 -16.26
N VAL A 221 19.93 -27.46 -14.97
CA VAL A 221 20.51 -28.36 -13.96
C VAL A 221 20.28 -29.83 -14.30
N ARG A 222 19.11 -30.19 -14.85
CA ARG A 222 18.75 -31.58 -15.20
C ARG A 222 19.23 -32.06 -16.57
N HIS A 223 19.98 -31.25 -17.32
CA HIS A 223 20.41 -31.55 -18.70
C HIS A 223 19.26 -31.69 -19.69
N GLU A 224 18.17 -30.98 -19.48
CA GLU A 224 17.01 -31.16 -20.31
C GLU A 224 16.72 -29.95 -21.22
N SER A 225 16.29 -30.22 -22.45
CA SER A 225 16.08 -29.19 -23.47
C SER A 225 14.91 -28.27 -23.15
N LEU A 226 15.08 -26.98 -23.48
CA LEU A 226 14.00 -25.99 -23.47
C LEU A 226 13.02 -26.19 -24.63
N ARG A 227 13.43 -26.86 -25.71
CA ARG A 227 12.52 -27.26 -26.82
C ARG A 227 11.92 -28.63 -26.53
N SER A 228 11.24 -28.76 -25.40
CA SER A 228 10.65 -30.03 -24.96
C SER A 228 9.15 -29.90 -24.73
N ARG A 229 8.46 -31.04 -24.75
CA ARG A 229 7.04 -31.14 -24.37
C ARG A 229 6.79 -30.57 -22.96
N MET A 230 7.75 -30.69 -22.05
CA MET A 230 7.66 -30.18 -20.69
C MET A 230 7.67 -28.64 -20.64
N SER A 231 8.39 -27.97 -21.54
CA SER A 231 8.33 -26.52 -21.67
C SER A 231 6.96 -26.05 -22.15
N VAL A 232 6.33 -26.80 -23.05
CA VAL A 232 4.94 -26.54 -23.45
C VAL A 232 4.01 -26.72 -22.25
N ASP A 233 4.21 -27.78 -21.45
CA ASP A 233 3.40 -28.01 -20.25
C ASP A 233 3.53 -26.88 -19.23
N PHE A 234 4.75 -26.36 -19.04
CA PHE A 234 5.02 -25.20 -18.19
C PHE A 234 4.26 -23.97 -18.69
N VAL A 235 4.47 -23.57 -19.95
CA VAL A 235 3.86 -22.36 -20.54
C VAL A 235 2.33 -22.44 -20.54
N VAL A 236 1.76 -23.61 -20.87
CA VAL A 236 0.30 -23.82 -20.82
C VAL A 236 -0.20 -23.72 -19.38
N THR A 237 0.50 -24.32 -18.40
CA THR A 237 0.08 -24.27 -16.99
C THR A 237 0.17 -22.85 -16.43
N GLU A 238 1.25 -22.12 -16.73
CA GLU A 238 1.45 -20.73 -16.32
C GLU A 238 0.37 -19.83 -16.93
N GLY A 239 0.16 -19.92 -18.25
CA GLY A 239 -0.88 -19.17 -18.95
C GLY A 239 -2.28 -19.46 -18.40
N LEU A 240 -2.63 -20.72 -18.19
CA LEU A 240 -3.93 -21.10 -17.62
C LEU A 240 -4.11 -20.63 -16.18
N SER A 241 -3.03 -20.51 -15.40
CA SER A 241 -3.09 -19.91 -14.06
C SER A 241 -3.49 -18.43 -14.15
N VAL A 242 -2.89 -17.68 -15.08
CA VAL A 242 -3.23 -16.28 -15.33
C VAL A 242 -4.67 -16.14 -15.84
N PHE A 243 -5.09 -16.94 -16.82
CA PHE A 243 -6.46 -16.93 -17.33
C PHE A 243 -7.47 -17.24 -16.21
N SER A 244 -7.17 -18.20 -15.34
CA SER A 244 -8.02 -18.58 -14.21
C SER A 244 -8.21 -17.46 -13.18
N SER A 245 -7.30 -16.49 -13.12
CA SER A 245 -7.37 -15.32 -12.23
C SER A 245 -8.07 -14.09 -12.84
N MET A 246 -8.55 -14.16 -14.09
CA MET A 246 -9.09 -12.99 -14.82
C MET A 246 -10.34 -12.33 -14.22
N ALA A 247 -11.15 -13.05 -13.44
CA ALA A 247 -12.29 -12.49 -12.70
C ALA A 247 -11.87 -11.35 -11.76
N ILE A 248 -10.63 -11.38 -11.27
CA ILE A 248 -10.05 -10.31 -10.45
C ILE A 248 -9.07 -9.47 -11.27
N LEU A 249 -8.20 -10.09 -12.07
CA LEU A 249 -7.12 -9.38 -12.76
C LEU A 249 -7.63 -8.39 -13.81
N LEU A 250 -8.65 -8.76 -14.60
CA LEU A 250 -9.17 -7.89 -15.66
C LEU A 250 -9.82 -6.60 -15.13
N PRO A 251 -10.82 -6.67 -14.21
CA PRO A 251 -11.39 -5.45 -13.64
C PRO A 251 -10.37 -4.63 -12.84
N THR A 252 -9.40 -5.30 -12.20
CA THR A 252 -8.29 -4.61 -11.52
C THR A 252 -7.42 -3.84 -12.49
N LEU A 253 -6.99 -4.46 -13.60
CA LEU A 253 -6.23 -3.80 -14.66
C LEU A 253 -6.95 -2.56 -15.18
N MET A 254 -8.25 -2.69 -15.51
CA MET A 254 -9.07 -1.58 -15.99
C MET A 254 -9.19 -0.44 -14.97
N GLY A 255 -9.23 -0.75 -13.67
CA GLY A 255 -9.21 0.23 -12.60
C GLY A 255 -7.84 0.90 -12.44
N MET A 256 -6.77 0.11 -12.44
CA MET A 256 -5.39 0.58 -12.29
C MET A 256 -4.96 1.51 -13.44
N LEU A 257 -5.47 1.32 -14.66
CA LEU A 257 -5.25 2.23 -15.79
C LEU A 257 -5.81 3.65 -15.55
N LYS A 258 -6.71 3.84 -14.58
CA LYS A 258 -7.28 5.15 -14.19
C LYS A 258 -6.48 5.85 -13.09
N THR A 259 -5.43 5.22 -12.57
CA THR A 259 -4.55 5.79 -11.53
C THR A 259 -3.53 6.76 -12.12
N ALA A 260 -2.91 7.58 -11.26
CA ALA A 260 -1.97 8.60 -11.70
C ALA A 260 -0.63 7.99 -12.15
N LYS A 261 -0.12 8.44 -13.31
CA LYS A 261 1.27 8.22 -13.71
C LYS A 261 2.15 9.30 -13.08
N VAL A 262 3.05 8.90 -12.17
CA VAL A 262 3.82 9.83 -11.33
C VAL A 262 5.11 10.30 -12.00
N ALA A 263 5.75 9.44 -12.81
CA ALA A 263 6.96 9.78 -13.57
C ALA A 263 6.70 9.72 -15.08
N SER A 264 7.51 10.45 -15.85
CA SER A 264 7.50 10.34 -17.31
C SER A 264 8.09 9.01 -17.75
N VAL A 265 7.68 8.51 -18.91
CA VAL A 265 8.22 7.27 -19.48
C VAL A 265 9.75 7.32 -19.58
N ALA A 266 10.33 8.44 -20.01
CA ALA A 266 11.79 8.62 -20.06
C ALA A 266 12.45 8.48 -18.67
N ALA A 267 11.82 8.99 -17.61
CA ALA A 267 12.35 8.86 -16.25
C ALA A 267 12.18 7.45 -15.68
N GLU A 268 11.11 6.73 -16.05
CA GLU A 268 10.81 5.34 -15.66
C GLU A 268 11.83 4.34 -16.24
N PHE A 269 12.32 4.60 -17.46
CA PHE A 269 13.25 3.75 -18.20
C PHE A 269 14.66 4.35 -18.33
N ALA A 270 15.02 5.31 -17.47
CA ALA A 270 16.37 5.86 -17.45
C ALA A 270 17.39 4.76 -17.06
N LEU A 271 18.42 4.57 -17.89
CA LEU A 271 19.48 3.60 -17.61
C LEU A 271 20.40 4.15 -16.50
N ARG A 272 20.13 3.78 -15.25
CA ARG A 272 20.94 4.16 -14.09
C ARG A 272 20.97 3.06 -13.04
N PRO A 273 22.05 2.98 -12.24
CA PRO A 273 22.13 2.07 -11.11
C PRO A 273 21.14 2.48 -10.01
N MET A 274 20.47 1.50 -9.39
CA MET A 274 19.50 1.73 -8.32
C MET A 274 20.11 1.68 -6.92
N PHE A 275 21.21 0.96 -6.75
CA PHE A 275 22.00 0.86 -5.52
C PHE A 275 23.48 0.75 -5.89
N GLY A 276 24.38 0.98 -4.95
CA GLY A 276 25.84 0.82 -5.13
C GLY A 276 26.38 -0.37 -4.33
N TRP A 277 27.65 -0.25 -3.89
CA TRP A 277 28.31 -1.31 -3.12
C TRP A 277 27.74 -1.50 -1.70
N GLU A 278 26.89 -0.59 -1.23
CA GLU A 278 26.19 -0.71 0.06
C GLU A 278 25.31 -1.97 0.17
N ILE A 279 24.95 -2.61 -0.94
CA ILE A 279 24.23 -3.88 -0.93
C ILE A 279 24.97 -4.96 -0.13
N VAL A 280 26.31 -4.96 -0.07
CA VAL A 280 27.03 -5.98 0.71
C VAL A 280 26.83 -5.82 2.22
N SER A 281 26.42 -4.62 2.66
CA SER A 281 26.04 -4.37 4.06
C SER A 281 24.73 -5.10 4.42
N GLN A 282 23.87 -5.38 3.43
CA GLN A 282 22.59 -6.09 3.57
C GLN A 282 22.76 -7.58 3.89
N LEU A 283 23.97 -8.11 3.81
CA LEU A 283 24.29 -9.46 4.28
C LEU A 283 24.28 -9.54 5.82
N GLY A 284 24.60 -8.43 6.50
CA GLY A 284 24.67 -8.34 7.95
C GLY A 284 23.33 -7.97 8.60
N SER A 285 23.22 -8.26 9.90
CA SER A 285 22.06 -7.83 10.69
C SER A 285 22.12 -6.32 10.96
N GLY A 286 20.96 -5.70 11.16
CA GLY A 286 20.87 -4.26 11.47
C GLY A 286 21.18 -3.34 10.29
N SER A 287 21.05 -3.85 9.08
CA SER A 287 21.17 -3.11 7.82
C SER A 287 19.93 -2.25 7.51
N GLU A 288 18.81 -2.53 8.17
CA GLU A 288 17.53 -1.82 8.05
C GLU A 288 17.01 -1.30 9.40
N ASN A 289 16.19 -0.24 9.33
CA ASN A 289 15.38 0.22 10.45
C ASN A 289 14.08 0.89 9.99
N TYR A 290 13.24 1.23 10.96
CA TYR A 290 12.01 1.96 10.66
C TYR A 290 12.24 3.28 9.90
N THR A 291 13.36 3.99 10.07
CA THR A 291 13.55 5.32 9.45
C THR A 291 13.92 5.24 7.96
N ASN A 292 14.54 4.16 7.49
CA ASN A 292 15.00 4.01 6.11
C ASN A 292 14.12 3.09 5.24
N ARG A 293 13.15 2.38 5.84
CA ARG A 293 12.24 1.41 5.19
C ARG A 293 11.61 1.79 3.84
N LEU A 294 11.47 3.08 3.50
CA LEU A 294 10.87 3.48 2.22
C LEU A 294 11.87 3.56 1.06
N SER A 295 13.15 3.78 1.33
CA SER A 295 14.20 4.04 0.33
C SER A 295 15.38 3.11 0.55
N HIS A 296 15.13 1.93 1.10
CA HIS A 296 16.18 1.01 1.53
C HIS A 296 16.83 0.27 0.36
N ALA A 297 18.02 -0.29 0.60
CA ALA A 297 18.72 -1.10 -0.38
C ALA A 297 18.02 -2.47 -0.53
N PRO A 298 18.41 -3.33 -1.48
CA PRO A 298 17.84 -4.68 -1.58
C PRO A 298 17.96 -5.46 -0.26
N ALA A 299 16.82 -5.74 0.38
CA ALA A 299 16.76 -6.41 1.68
C ALA A 299 17.04 -7.93 1.59
N ILE A 300 18.27 -8.28 1.21
CA ILE A 300 18.68 -9.65 0.87
C ILE A 300 19.17 -10.49 2.06
N PHE A 301 19.06 -9.97 3.29
CA PHE A 301 19.52 -10.66 4.50
C PHE A 301 18.88 -12.06 4.64
N ILE A 302 19.72 -13.08 4.92
CA ILE A 302 19.28 -14.45 5.23
C ILE A 302 19.98 -15.02 6.47
N THR A 303 20.57 -14.17 7.32
CA THR A 303 21.62 -14.46 8.32
C THR A 303 23.03 -14.65 7.73
N LEU A 304 24.04 -14.24 8.48
CA LEU A 304 25.44 -14.43 8.12
C LEU A 304 25.82 -15.90 8.19
N THR A 305 25.26 -16.65 9.15
CA THR A 305 25.46 -18.10 9.24
C THR A 305 25.05 -18.82 7.94
N LEU A 306 23.87 -18.49 7.37
CA LEU A 306 23.45 -19.07 6.09
C LEU A 306 24.23 -18.49 4.91
N THR A 307 24.67 -17.23 4.98
CA THR A 307 25.55 -16.62 3.95
C THR A 307 26.87 -17.39 3.81
N LEU A 308 27.50 -17.80 4.92
CA LEU A 308 28.70 -18.65 4.90
C LEU A 308 28.42 -20.00 4.21
N LEU A 309 27.22 -20.56 4.37
CA LEU A 309 26.82 -21.79 3.69
C LEU A 309 26.56 -21.57 2.19
N VAL A 310 26.01 -20.42 1.78
CA VAL A 310 25.92 -20.04 0.36
C VAL A 310 27.31 -19.96 -0.26
N PHE A 311 28.28 -19.32 0.38
CA PHE A 311 29.66 -19.30 -0.15
C PHE A 311 30.30 -20.69 -0.14
N SER A 312 30.00 -21.50 0.87
CA SER A 312 30.42 -22.91 0.92
C SER A 312 29.88 -23.70 -0.28
N TYR A 313 28.64 -23.43 -0.73
CA TYR A 313 28.02 -24.08 -1.89
C TYR A 313 28.92 -24.00 -3.13
N PHE A 314 29.39 -22.81 -3.47
CA PHE A 314 30.14 -22.56 -4.70
C PHE A 314 31.54 -23.21 -4.69
N VAL A 315 32.16 -23.37 -3.51
CA VAL A 315 33.51 -23.95 -3.40
C VAL A 315 33.52 -25.45 -3.06
N ASN A 316 32.36 -26.05 -2.76
CA ASN A 316 32.24 -27.45 -2.35
C ASN A 316 32.30 -28.42 -3.54
N LYS A 317 33.32 -29.28 -3.57
CA LYS A 317 33.55 -30.21 -4.69
C LYS A 317 32.49 -31.31 -4.82
N THR A 318 31.73 -31.61 -3.76
CA THR A 318 30.65 -32.61 -3.81
C THR A 318 29.41 -32.11 -4.55
N ILE A 319 29.29 -30.79 -4.72
CA ILE A 319 28.21 -30.17 -5.47
C ILE A 319 28.65 -30.02 -6.91
N ASP A 320 27.81 -30.52 -7.81
CA ASP A 320 28.04 -30.49 -9.24
C ASP A 320 28.30 -29.05 -9.77
N SER A 321 29.25 -28.92 -10.69
CA SER A 321 29.70 -27.62 -11.20
C SER A 321 28.65 -26.93 -12.06
N ARG A 322 27.77 -27.68 -12.71
CA ARG A 322 26.67 -27.11 -13.49
C ARG A 322 25.63 -26.48 -12.57
N LYS A 323 25.27 -27.14 -11.47
CA LYS A 323 24.38 -26.56 -10.45
C LYS A 323 24.89 -25.20 -9.96
N LYS A 324 26.20 -25.10 -9.69
CA LYS A 324 26.85 -23.85 -9.29
C LYS A 324 26.80 -22.78 -10.37
N LYS A 325 27.15 -23.11 -11.62
CA LYS A 325 27.07 -22.17 -12.74
C LYS A 325 25.64 -21.66 -12.96
N ALA A 326 24.67 -22.56 -12.90
CA ALA A 326 23.24 -22.22 -13.01
C ALA A 326 22.79 -21.28 -11.90
N ALA A 327 23.11 -21.64 -10.65
CA ALA A 327 22.80 -20.82 -9.47
C ALA A 327 23.43 -19.43 -9.58
N LEU A 328 24.73 -19.36 -9.88
CA LEU A 328 25.45 -18.09 -10.04
C LEU A 328 24.82 -17.22 -11.13
N THR A 329 24.45 -17.82 -12.26
CA THR A 329 23.79 -17.11 -13.38
C THR A 329 22.46 -16.51 -12.93
N VAL A 330 21.63 -17.26 -12.20
CA VAL A 330 20.35 -16.75 -11.69
C VAL A 330 20.56 -15.63 -10.68
N PHE A 331 21.53 -15.75 -9.77
CA PHE A 331 21.87 -14.66 -8.84
C PHE A 331 22.30 -13.40 -9.57
N ILE A 332 23.16 -13.53 -10.59
CA ILE A 332 23.59 -12.40 -11.41
C ILE A 332 22.40 -11.76 -12.11
N ILE A 333 21.53 -12.53 -12.76
CA ILE A 333 20.33 -12.02 -13.42
C ILE A 333 19.46 -11.25 -12.42
N MET A 334 19.22 -11.83 -11.24
CA MET A 334 18.37 -11.21 -10.23
C MET A 334 18.97 -9.91 -9.70
N LEU A 335 20.24 -9.93 -9.28
CA LEU A 335 20.92 -8.74 -8.78
C LEU A 335 21.07 -7.65 -9.85
N LEU A 336 21.38 -8.01 -11.09
CA LEU A 336 21.44 -7.05 -12.20
C LEU A 336 20.06 -6.47 -12.51
N SER A 337 18.99 -7.27 -12.42
CA SER A 337 17.64 -6.79 -12.65
C SER A 337 17.16 -5.81 -11.59
N MET A 338 17.58 -5.98 -10.34
CA MET A 338 17.36 -5.00 -9.27
C MET A 338 18.25 -3.76 -9.45
N PHE A 339 19.50 -3.94 -9.91
CA PHE A 339 20.47 -2.87 -10.07
C PHE A 339 20.14 -1.92 -11.22
N ILE A 340 19.68 -2.45 -12.36
CA ILE A 340 19.42 -1.70 -13.58
C ILE A 340 17.98 -1.23 -13.57
N GLN A 341 17.76 0.09 -13.48
CA GLN A 341 16.41 0.62 -13.29
C GLN A 341 15.37 0.11 -14.31
N PRO A 342 15.60 0.10 -15.64
CA PRO A 342 14.62 -0.44 -16.59
C PRO A 342 14.17 -1.87 -16.32
N LEU A 343 15.10 -2.74 -15.87
CA LEU A 343 14.80 -4.11 -15.51
C LEU A 343 13.98 -4.16 -14.21
N ASN A 344 14.34 -3.34 -13.22
CA ASN A 344 13.55 -3.20 -12.01
C ASN A 344 12.15 -2.64 -12.31
N THR A 345 12.02 -1.71 -13.25
CA THR A 345 10.73 -1.19 -13.72
C THR A 345 9.87 -2.32 -14.31
N ALA A 346 10.46 -3.27 -15.03
CA ALA A 346 9.75 -4.42 -15.59
C ALA A 346 9.18 -5.37 -14.51
N TRP A 347 9.91 -5.60 -13.41
CA TRP A 347 9.42 -6.33 -12.23
C TRP A 347 8.21 -5.65 -11.57
N HIS A 348 8.03 -4.35 -11.79
CA HIS A 348 6.96 -3.55 -11.20
C HIS A 348 5.91 -3.13 -12.24
N MET A 349 5.61 -4.01 -13.22
CA MET A 349 4.62 -3.80 -14.28
C MET A 349 4.87 -2.51 -15.09
N PHE A 350 6.15 -2.29 -15.43
CA PHE A 350 6.60 -1.18 -16.24
C PHE A 350 6.35 0.21 -15.62
N HIS A 351 6.22 0.27 -14.29
CA HIS A 351 6.10 1.52 -13.52
C HIS A 351 6.90 1.42 -12.21
N GLN A 352 7.77 2.39 -11.97
CA GLN A 352 8.58 2.45 -10.76
C GLN A 352 7.68 2.59 -9.54
N PRO A 353 7.89 1.76 -8.51
CA PRO A 353 7.07 1.81 -7.33
C PRO A 353 7.40 3.03 -6.47
N ALA A 354 6.41 3.46 -5.68
CA ALA A 354 6.68 4.41 -4.61
C ALA A 354 6.94 3.66 -3.32
N GLY A 355 8.17 3.74 -2.83
CA GLY A 355 8.62 2.98 -1.66
C GLY A 355 8.87 1.51 -1.98
N SER A 356 9.72 0.87 -1.16
CA SER A 356 10.13 -0.54 -1.28
C SER A 356 10.46 -0.93 -2.74
N PRO A 357 11.54 -0.38 -3.33
CA PRO A 357 11.82 -0.52 -4.75
C PRO A 357 12.29 -1.91 -5.18
N PHE A 358 12.54 -2.81 -4.23
CA PHE A 358 13.17 -4.11 -4.42
C PHE A 358 12.26 -5.25 -3.93
N ARG A 359 11.00 -5.27 -4.39
CA ARG A 359 10.00 -6.25 -3.91
C ARG A 359 10.28 -7.67 -4.34
N ASP A 360 11.19 -7.87 -5.27
CA ASP A 360 11.70 -9.16 -5.75
C ASP A 360 12.82 -9.73 -4.85
N ALA A 361 13.29 -9.00 -3.84
CA ALA A 361 14.36 -9.45 -2.93
C ALA A 361 14.05 -10.78 -2.21
N PHE A 362 12.79 -11.10 -1.92
CA PHE A 362 12.41 -12.37 -1.29
C PHE A 362 12.73 -13.59 -2.17
N LEU A 363 12.76 -13.42 -3.49
CA LEU A 363 13.13 -14.47 -4.44
C LEU A 363 14.63 -14.80 -4.33
N VAL A 364 15.46 -13.76 -4.14
CA VAL A 364 16.89 -13.89 -3.86
C VAL A 364 17.10 -14.61 -2.52
N SER A 365 16.35 -14.24 -1.48
CA SER A 365 16.41 -14.92 -0.18
C SER A 365 15.98 -16.39 -0.27
N PHE A 366 14.93 -16.70 -1.03
CA PHE A 366 14.46 -18.07 -1.27
C PHE A 366 15.55 -18.93 -1.93
N LEU A 367 16.16 -18.44 -3.01
CA LEU A 367 17.26 -19.12 -3.69
C LEU A 367 18.45 -19.30 -2.75
N ALA A 368 18.87 -18.25 -2.05
CA ALA A 368 20.02 -18.28 -1.17
C ALA A 368 19.87 -19.30 -0.03
N ILE A 369 18.70 -19.36 0.62
CA ILE A 369 18.41 -20.33 1.67
C ILE A 369 18.36 -21.76 1.10
N THR A 370 17.85 -21.94 -0.12
CA THR A 370 17.86 -23.24 -0.82
C THR A 370 19.29 -23.75 -1.03
N LEU A 371 20.18 -22.90 -1.56
CA LEU A 371 21.59 -23.26 -1.76
C LEU A 371 22.34 -23.48 -0.45
N ALA A 372 22.06 -22.66 0.57
CA ALA A 372 22.65 -22.84 1.90
C ALA A 372 22.28 -24.21 2.48
N TYR A 373 21.04 -24.68 2.26
CA TYR A 373 20.58 -25.98 2.73
C TYR A 373 21.24 -27.13 1.96
N GLU A 374 21.39 -27.01 0.64
CA GLU A 374 22.16 -27.96 -0.16
C GLU A 374 23.62 -28.03 0.30
N ALA A 375 24.25 -26.89 0.57
CA ALA A 375 25.62 -26.83 1.08
C ALA A 375 25.76 -27.51 2.44
N TRP A 376 24.78 -27.32 3.33
CA TRP A 376 24.72 -27.99 4.62
C TRP A 376 24.63 -29.51 4.48
N ILE A 377 23.79 -30.00 3.57
CA ILE A 377 23.67 -31.44 3.27
C ILE A 377 24.97 -31.99 2.70
N ALA A 378 25.64 -31.22 1.84
CA ALA A 378 26.91 -31.55 1.20
C ALA A 378 28.13 -31.51 2.16
N ASN A 379 27.88 -31.39 3.46
CA ASN A 379 28.84 -31.42 4.56
C ASN A 379 30.01 -30.42 4.40
N PRO A 380 29.80 -29.13 4.72
CA PRO A 380 30.78 -28.07 4.50
C PRO A 380 32.09 -28.26 5.31
N ARG A 381 32.11 -29.18 6.28
CA ARG A 381 33.29 -29.57 7.06
C ARG A 381 34.32 -30.38 6.29
N MET A 382 33.95 -30.83 5.09
CA MET A 382 34.86 -31.51 4.16
C MET A 382 35.68 -30.54 3.30
N LEU A 383 35.37 -29.23 3.34
CA LEU A 383 36.17 -28.22 2.67
C LEU A 383 37.59 -28.14 3.22
N SER A 384 38.57 -27.81 2.37
CA SER A 384 39.94 -27.58 2.81
C SER A 384 40.03 -26.37 3.75
N LYS A 385 41.00 -26.36 4.67
CA LYS A 385 41.18 -25.29 5.66
C LYS A 385 41.32 -23.91 5.01
N THR A 386 42.03 -23.82 3.87
CA THR A 386 42.16 -22.60 3.08
C THR A 386 40.81 -22.08 2.58
N LYS A 387 39.92 -22.96 2.10
CA LYS A 387 38.58 -22.57 1.66
C LYS A 387 37.70 -22.14 2.84
N GLN A 388 37.77 -22.86 3.97
CA GLN A 388 37.06 -22.49 5.19
C GLN A 388 37.46 -21.09 5.67
N ALA A 389 38.76 -20.83 5.78
CA ALA A 389 39.30 -19.53 6.15
C ALA A 389 38.93 -18.43 5.13
N GLY A 390 39.07 -18.73 3.83
CA GLY A 390 38.71 -17.80 2.75
C GLY A 390 37.24 -17.37 2.78
N ILE A 391 36.31 -18.28 3.11
CA ILE A 391 34.89 -17.95 3.26
C ILE A 391 34.68 -16.99 4.45
N VAL A 392 35.27 -17.29 5.61
CA VAL A 392 35.12 -16.48 6.83
C VAL A 392 35.72 -15.09 6.63
N VAL A 393 37.00 -15.03 6.23
CA VAL A 393 37.74 -13.77 6.01
C VAL A 393 37.11 -12.98 4.87
N GLY A 394 36.75 -13.64 3.76
CA GLY A 394 36.08 -12.98 2.63
C GLY A 394 34.75 -12.34 3.03
N THR A 395 33.94 -13.01 3.86
CA THR A 395 32.68 -12.44 4.36
C THR A 395 32.92 -11.24 5.27
N GLN A 396 33.93 -11.32 6.16
CA GLN A 396 34.32 -10.18 7.01
C GLN A 396 34.79 -8.99 6.18
N LEU A 397 35.64 -9.22 5.17
CA LEU A 397 36.10 -8.18 4.25
C LEU A 397 34.95 -7.57 3.44
N LEU A 398 33.98 -8.37 3.00
CA LEU A 398 32.77 -7.85 2.34
C LEU A 398 32.00 -6.91 3.28
N LEU A 399 31.73 -7.31 4.52
CA LEU A 399 31.03 -6.47 5.50
C LEU A 399 31.80 -5.17 5.80
N ILE A 400 33.12 -5.26 5.99
CA ILE A 400 33.99 -4.09 6.20
C ILE A 400 33.93 -3.18 4.98
N SER A 401 34.01 -3.72 3.76
CA SER A 401 33.96 -2.94 2.53
C SER A 401 32.62 -2.21 2.35
N GLY A 402 31.50 -2.86 2.68
CA GLY A 402 30.18 -2.23 2.66
C GLY A 402 30.06 -1.11 3.69
N PHE A 403 30.57 -1.33 4.90
CA PHE A 403 30.62 -0.30 5.94
C PHE A 403 31.49 0.89 5.53
N LEU A 404 32.70 0.65 5.02
CA LEU A 404 33.60 1.71 4.54
C LEU A 404 32.96 2.47 3.39
N TYR A 405 32.33 1.77 2.44
CA TYR A 405 31.62 2.40 1.34
C TYR A 405 30.50 3.33 1.83
N LEU A 406 29.69 2.91 2.79
CA LEU A 406 28.66 3.77 3.40
C LEU A 406 29.27 5.02 4.05
N ARG A 407 30.43 4.90 4.71
CA ARG A 407 31.13 6.03 5.36
C ARG A 407 31.72 7.00 4.35
N LEU A 408 32.32 6.48 3.28
CA LEU A 408 32.89 7.28 2.19
C LEU A 408 31.79 7.96 1.38
N ALA A 409 30.74 7.22 0.99
CA ALA A 409 29.63 7.72 0.18
C ALA A 409 28.79 8.78 0.91
N LYS A 410 28.72 8.73 2.25
CA LYS A 410 28.08 9.78 3.07
C LYS A 410 28.83 11.12 3.01
N ASN A 411 30.15 11.09 2.83
CA ASN A 411 31.02 12.26 2.88
C ASN A 411 31.57 12.68 1.50
N GLY A 412 31.29 11.92 0.44
CA GLY A 412 31.78 12.15 -0.92
C GLY A 412 30.82 12.97 -1.81
N PRO A 413 31.31 13.48 -2.96
CA PRO A 413 30.47 14.17 -3.94
C PRO A 413 29.35 13.26 -4.47
N SER A 414 28.14 13.81 -4.55
CA SER A 414 26.86 13.14 -4.86
C SER A 414 26.71 12.66 -6.32
N ALA A 415 27.82 12.38 -7.00
CA ALA A 415 27.95 12.36 -8.46
C ALA A 415 27.10 11.30 -9.21
N PHE A 416 26.51 10.32 -8.52
CA PHE A 416 25.74 9.25 -9.19
C PHE A 416 24.24 9.18 -8.84
N GLY A 417 23.68 10.12 -8.06
CA GLY A 417 22.27 10.04 -7.65
C GLY A 417 21.93 8.86 -6.71
N LEU A 418 22.94 8.03 -6.38
CA LEU A 418 22.89 6.92 -5.42
C LEU A 418 22.75 7.41 -3.96
N ALA A 419 22.87 8.73 -3.73
CA ALA A 419 22.73 9.40 -2.44
C ALA A 419 21.44 9.10 -1.67
N ARG A 420 20.38 8.59 -2.33
CA ARG A 420 19.11 8.23 -1.68
C ARG A 420 19.23 7.08 -0.67
N HIS A 421 20.19 6.18 -0.83
CA HIS A 421 20.34 4.99 0.02
C HIS A 421 21.42 5.18 1.11
N TYR A 422 22.42 6.05 0.88
CA TYR A 422 23.57 6.26 1.78
C TYR A 422 23.26 6.96 3.10
N GLY A 423 22.32 7.91 3.08
CA GLY A 423 22.03 8.75 4.24
C GLY A 423 21.32 8.03 5.40
N TYR A 424 20.85 6.80 5.19
CA TYR A 424 19.82 6.21 6.04
C TYR A 424 20.08 4.78 6.52
N GLN A 425 21.06 4.04 5.98
CA GLN A 425 21.39 2.72 6.55
C GLN A 425 22.03 2.88 7.95
N PRO A 426 21.44 2.31 9.01
CA PRO A 426 21.89 2.48 10.39
C PRO A 426 23.10 1.62 10.75
N ASN A 427 24.10 1.53 9.87
CA ASN A 427 25.24 0.67 10.09
C ASN A 427 26.26 1.37 11.00
N SER A 428 26.16 1.13 12.31
CA SER A 428 27.11 1.62 13.31
C SER A 428 28.34 0.70 13.37
N ALA A 429 29.47 1.23 13.82
CA ALA A 429 30.67 0.41 14.03
C ALA A 429 30.42 -0.73 15.03
N ALA A 430 29.54 -0.52 16.00
CA ALA A 430 29.12 -1.56 16.95
C ALA A 430 28.35 -2.69 16.26
N VAL A 431 27.41 -2.38 15.35
CA VAL A 431 26.67 -3.39 14.57
C VAL A 431 27.62 -4.16 13.64
N LEU A 432 28.58 -3.46 13.01
CA LEU A 432 29.63 -4.14 12.23
C LEU A 432 30.44 -5.10 13.10
N LEU A 433 30.91 -4.68 14.27
CA LEU A 433 31.68 -5.54 15.18
C LEU A 433 30.89 -6.79 15.58
N VAL A 434 29.61 -6.63 15.93
CA VAL A 434 28.71 -7.76 16.22
C VAL A 434 28.64 -8.72 15.03
N ASN A 435 28.44 -8.20 13.81
CA ASN A 435 28.38 -9.02 12.60
C ASN A 435 29.72 -9.76 12.33
N LEU A 436 30.87 -9.11 12.55
CA LEU A 436 32.20 -9.74 12.40
C LEU A 436 32.42 -10.88 13.40
N VAL A 437 32.00 -10.69 14.65
CA VAL A 437 32.05 -11.71 15.71
C VAL A 437 31.11 -12.88 15.38
N VAL A 438 29.89 -12.59 14.92
CA VAL A 438 28.94 -13.62 14.48
C VAL A 438 29.52 -14.45 13.34
N VAL A 439 30.18 -13.84 12.35
CA VAL A 439 30.84 -14.58 11.25
C VAL A 439 31.95 -15.49 11.78
N ALA A 440 32.75 -15.03 12.74
CA ALA A 440 33.82 -15.84 13.34
C ALA A 440 33.27 -17.04 14.13
N ILE A 441 32.23 -16.81 14.94
CA ILE A 441 31.55 -17.85 15.73
C ILE A 441 30.86 -18.86 14.78
N ALA A 442 30.06 -18.38 13.83
CA ALA A 442 29.36 -19.22 12.87
C ALA A 442 30.34 -20.04 12.02
N GLY A 443 31.42 -19.43 11.53
CA GLY A 443 32.47 -20.14 10.79
C GLY A 443 33.09 -21.26 11.61
N SER A 444 33.39 -21.00 12.89
CA SER A 444 33.92 -22.01 13.81
C SER A 444 32.93 -23.17 14.00
N LEU A 445 31.66 -22.88 14.27
CA LEU A 445 30.62 -23.89 14.48
C LEU A 445 30.32 -24.72 13.22
N ILE A 446 30.38 -24.10 12.05
CA ILE A 446 30.15 -24.77 10.76
C ILE A 446 31.34 -25.67 10.41
N PHE A 447 32.59 -25.21 10.56
CA PHE A 447 33.76 -25.85 9.96
C PHE A 447 34.60 -26.72 10.91
N VAL A 448 34.47 -26.55 12.23
CA VAL A 448 35.19 -27.39 13.21
C VAL A 448 34.68 -28.83 13.17
N ARG A 449 35.63 -29.77 13.28
CA ARG A 449 35.36 -31.19 13.53
C ARG A 449 35.60 -31.45 15.01
N ALA A 450 34.58 -31.90 15.73
CA ALA A 450 34.70 -32.21 17.15
C ALA A 450 33.95 -33.51 17.49
N LYS A 451 34.35 -34.15 18.60
CA LYS A 451 33.72 -35.40 19.08
C LYS A 451 32.21 -35.23 19.35
N ARG A 452 31.76 -34.03 19.74
CA ARG A 452 30.35 -33.68 20.01
C ARG A 452 29.68 -32.93 18.85
N GLN A 453 29.63 -33.57 17.68
CA GLN A 453 29.16 -32.95 16.44
C GLN A 453 27.70 -32.45 16.48
N ASN A 454 26.85 -33.10 17.28
CA ASN A 454 25.47 -32.69 17.49
C ASN A 454 25.38 -31.33 18.21
N MET A 455 26.29 -31.05 19.15
CA MET A 455 26.34 -29.76 19.87
C MET A 455 26.76 -28.61 18.95
N LEU A 456 27.74 -28.84 18.06
CA LEU A 456 28.11 -27.85 17.05
C LEU A 456 26.96 -27.55 16.10
N THR A 457 26.20 -28.58 15.71
CA THR A 457 24.99 -28.41 14.90
C THR A 457 23.95 -27.57 15.62
N LEU A 458 23.65 -27.88 16.89
CA LEU A 458 22.74 -27.05 17.71
C LEU A 458 23.24 -25.60 17.83
N GLY A 459 24.55 -25.39 17.96
CA GLY A 459 25.17 -24.07 17.94
C GLY A 459 24.89 -23.30 16.65
N VAL A 460 25.11 -23.91 15.48
CA VAL A 460 24.79 -23.29 14.18
C VAL A 460 23.32 -22.89 14.11
N LEU A 461 22.42 -23.79 14.56
CA LEU A 461 20.99 -23.52 14.55
C LEU A 461 20.61 -22.37 15.50
N ALA A 462 21.25 -22.30 16.68
CA ALA A 462 21.05 -21.22 17.64
C ALA A 462 21.55 -19.87 17.09
N THR A 463 22.66 -19.84 16.35
CA THR A 463 23.16 -18.61 15.70
C THR A 463 22.16 -18.09 14.66
N VAL A 464 21.64 -18.97 13.79
CA VAL A 464 20.61 -18.57 12.79
C VAL A 464 19.38 -17.96 13.46
N MET A 465 18.86 -18.59 14.52
CA MET A 465 17.71 -18.07 15.27
C MET A 465 18.03 -16.75 15.97
N GLY A 466 19.19 -16.65 16.62
CA GLY A 466 19.65 -15.45 17.31
C GLY A 466 19.82 -14.26 16.38
N GLU A 467 20.45 -14.46 15.21
CA GLU A 467 20.60 -13.45 14.17
C GLU A 467 19.23 -12.98 13.65
N SER A 468 18.30 -13.91 13.41
CA SER A 468 16.95 -13.58 12.92
C SER A 468 16.15 -12.76 13.94
N ILE A 469 16.19 -13.15 15.22
CA ILE A 469 15.55 -12.42 16.33
C ILE A 469 16.18 -11.03 16.48
N PHE A 470 17.52 -10.95 16.46
CA PHE A 470 18.23 -9.69 16.58
C PHE A 470 17.90 -8.74 15.43
N ASN A 471 17.90 -9.23 14.18
CA ASN A 471 17.63 -8.40 13.01
C ASN A 471 16.21 -7.80 13.04
N PHE A 472 15.19 -8.62 13.32
CA PHE A 472 13.81 -8.10 13.39
C PHE A 472 13.58 -7.24 14.65
N GLY A 473 14.20 -7.59 15.79
CA GLY A 473 14.17 -6.73 16.96
C GLY A 473 14.79 -5.36 16.68
N TYR A 474 15.92 -5.32 15.97
CA TYR A 474 16.60 -4.08 15.61
C TYR A 474 15.71 -3.15 14.76
N GLU A 475 14.98 -3.71 13.79
CA GLU A 475 13.98 -2.98 12.98
C GLU A 475 12.90 -2.30 13.85
N LEU A 476 12.39 -3.03 14.86
CA LEU A 476 11.33 -2.55 15.75
C LEU A 476 11.80 -1.51 16.78
N ARG A 477 13.10 -1.44 17.09
CA ARG A 477 13.66 -0.62 18.19
C ARG A 477 13.24 0.85 18.16
N HIS A 478 13.03 1.42 16.97
CA HIS A 478 12.65 2.83 16.79
C HIS A 478 11.30 2.99 16.08
N ALA A 479 10.51 1.92 15.96
CA ALA A 479 9.18 1.99 15.41
C ALA A 479 8.26 2.73 16.39
N PRO A 480 7.52 3.78 15.96
CA PRO A 480 6.58 4.48 16.81
C PRO A 480 5.28 3.67 16.94
N LEU A 481 5.34 2.58 17.72
CA LEU A 481 4.23 1.66 17.96
C LEU A 481 3.01 2.39 18.55
N GLY A 482 1.81 2.01 18.11
CA GLY A 482 0.58 2.58 18.64
C GLY A 482 0.19 1.98 20.00
N ASN A 483 -0.71 2.63 20.74
CA ASN A 483 -1.19 2.14 22.03
C ASN A 483 -2.53 1.39 21.88
N GLN A 484 -2.55 0.11 22.26
CA GLN A 484 -3.71 -0.77 22.08
C GLN A 484 -4.88 -0.42 22.98
N ALA A 485 -4.64 -0.07 24.25
CA ALA A 485 -5.72 0.36 25.15
C ALA A 485 -6.34 1.68 24.68
N GLY A 486 -5.49 2.63 24.25
CA GLY A 486 -5.89 3.89 23.65
C GLY A 486 -6.74 3.68 22.41
N TYR A 487 -6.34 2.79 21.51
CA TYR A 487 -7.15 2.41 20.34
C TYR A 487 -8.54 1.90 20.72
N LYS A 488 -8.64 1.01 21.73
CA LYS A 488 -9.95 0.51 22.20
C LYS A 488 -10.84 1.66 22.70
N THR A 489 -10.28 2.55 23.51
CA THR A 489 -10.98 3.72 24.05
C THR A 489 -11.45 4.64 22.93
N ASP A 490 -10.57 4.97 22.00
CA ASP A 490 -10.88 5.87 20.88
C ASP A 490 -11.99 5.29 19.99
N ILE A 491 -11.91 4.01 19.61
CA ILE A 491 -12.95 3.35 18.82
C ILE A 491 -14.30 3.37 19.53
N ALA A 492 -14.33 3.09 20.84
CA ALA A 492 -15.57 3.07 21.61
C ALA A 492 -16.20 4.47 21.75
N GLN A 493 -15.39 5.52 21.85
CA GLN A 493 -15.85 6.91 21.96
C GLN A 493 -16.27 7.48 20.61
N GLU A 494 -15.41 7.38 19.59
CA GLU A 494 -15.61 7.99 18.28
C GLU A 494 -16.75 7.32 17.50
N SER A 495 -16.93 6.00 17.62
CA SER A 495 -18.03 5.29 16.94
C SER A 495 -19.41 5.81 17.37
N LYS A 496 -19.58 6.29 18.61
CA LYS A 496 -20.84 6.86 19.12
C LYS A 496 -21.25 8.15 18.42
N LEU A 497 -20.31 8.87 17.80
CA LEU A 497 -20.63 10.07 17.04
C LEU A 497 -21.37 9.71 15.74
N PHE A 498 -20.99 8.59 15.13
CA PHE A 498 -21.54 8.16 13.84
C PHE A 498 -22.87 7.42 13.98
N THR A 499 -23.19 6.87 15.16
CA THR A 499 -24.53 6.31 15.45
C THR A 499 -25.63 7.37 15.51
N GLN A 500 -25.28 8.66 15.66
CA GLN A 500 -26.24 9.78 15.62
C GLN A 500 -26.66 10.15 14.20
N LEU A 501 -26.00 9.60 13.17
CA LEU A 501 -26.31 9.87 11.79
C LEU A 501 -27.54 9.06 11.34
N PRO A 502 -28.41 9.61 10.47
CA PRO A 502 -29.54 8.88 9.90
C PRO A 502 -29.16 7.57 9.20
N SER A 503 -30.17 6.72 8.96
CA SER A 503 -30.05 5.43 8.28
C SER A 503 -29.08 5.41 7.10
N SER A 504 -28.30 4.32 7.01
CA SER A 504 -27.29 4.05 5.98
C SER A 504 -27.86 4.03 4.55
N GLN A 505 -29.17 3.84 4.39
CA GLN A 505 -29.79 3.81 3.07
C GLN A 505 -29.84 5.18 2.41
N ALA A 506 -29.91 6.29 3.16
CA ALA A 506 -29.90 7.62 2.55
C ALA A 506 -28.47 7.99 2.13
N LEU A 507 -28.26 8.25 0.84
CA LEU A 507 -26.95 8.64 0.34
C LEU A 507 -26.74 10.15 0.55
N TYR A 508 -25.78 10.48 1.39
CA TYR A 508 -25.25 11.82 1.64
C TYR A 508 -23.78 11.69 2.09
N ARG A 509 -23.02 12.79 2.08
CA ARG A 509 -21.66 12.80 2.63
C ARG A 509 -21.60 13.39 4.03
N THR A 510 -20.66 12.89 4.81
CA THR A 510 -20.29 13.42 6.12
C THR A 510 -18.86 13.93 6.07
N ASN A 511 -18.65 15.17 6.49
CA ASN A 511 -17.34 15.75 6.62
C ASN A 511 -16.82 15.57 8.05
N PHE A 512 -15.77 14.77 8.22
CA PHE A 512 -15.17 14.51 9.53
C PHE A 512 -13.89 15.33 9.71
N THR A 513 -13.92 16.29 10.64
CA THR A 513 -12.85 17.27 10.88
C THR A 513 -12.10 17.08 12.20
N GLY A 514 -12.55 16.13 13.04
CA GLY A 514 -11.91 15.81 14.32
C GLY A 514 -10.55 15.12 14.16
N ARG A 515 -9.69 15.23 15.18
CA ARG A 515 -8.53 14.35 15.34
C ARG A 515 -9.03 13.00 15.82
N SER A 516 -8.80 11.98 15.02
CA SER A 516 -9.18 10.59 15.32
C SER A 516 -8.04 9.81 15.95
N LEU A 517 -8.39 8.80 16.74
CA LEU A 517 -7.48 7.90 17.45
C LEU A 517 -6.41 8.63 18.31
N PRO A 518 -6.76 9.68 19.07
CA PRO A 518 -5.78 10.50 19.79
C PRO A 518 -5.04 9.73 20.88
N ASN A 519 -5.67 8.75 21.53
CA ASN A 519 -5.04 7.95 22.58
C ASN A 519 -4.16 6.83 22.01
N SER A 520 -4.51 6.26 20.85
CA SER A 520 -3.67 5.28 20.15
C SER A 520 -2.37 5.89 19.63
N PHE A 521 -2.40 7.16 19.19
CA PHE A 521 -1.27 7.85 18.56
C PHE A 521 -0.75 9.01 19.43
N LYS A 522 -0.59 8.78 20.73
CA LYS A 522 0.04 9.77 21.64
C LYS A 522 1.48 10.02 21.20
N GLY A 523 1.80 11.28 20.85
CA GLY A 523 3.14 11.67 20.38
C GLY A 523 3.41 11.44 18.90
N THR A 524 2.50 10.83 18.14
CA THR A 524 2.62 10.65 16.68
C THR A 524 1.42 11.19 15.90
N ALA A 525 1.64 11.54 14.64
CA ALA A 525 0.59 12.11 13.79
C ALA A 525 -0.21 11.00 13.09
N TYR A 526 -1.49 10.87 13.43
CA TYR A 526 -2.47 10.08 12.66
C TYR A 526 -3.23 10.99 11.69
N SER A 527 -3.22 10.65 10.40
CA SER A 527 -3.81 11.51 9.37
C SER A 527 -5.29 11.23 9.07
N GLY A 528 -5.81 10.08 9.49
CA GLY A 528 -7.24 9.73 9.35
C GLY A 528 -7.79 9.79 7.92
N TYR A 529 -6.98 9.48 6.89
CA TYR A 529 -7.45 9.55 5.51
C TYR A 529 -8.60 8.59 5.20
N ASN A 530 -8.65 7.45 5.90
CA ASN A 530 -9.62 6.38 5.64
C ASN A 530 -10.60 6.17 6.81
N ASP A 531 -10.81 7.16 7.69
CA ASP A 531 -11.70 7.03 8.85
C ASP A 531 -13.16 6.69 8.48
N SER A 532 -13.58 7.03 7.26
CA SER A 532 -14.89 6.67 6.71
C SER A 532 -15.10 5.16 6.61
N LEU A 533 -14.03 4.40 6.33
CA LEU A 533 -14.03 2.94 6.34
C LEU A 533 -14.05 2.39 7.78
N LEU A 534 -13.33 3.04 8.69
CA LEU A 534 -13.23 2.63 10.09
C LEU A 534 -14.60 2.74 10.79
N TYR A 535 -15.26 3.89 10.61
CA TYR A 535 -16.54 4.23 11.27
C TYR A 535 -17.78 4.04 10.38
N ASN A 536 -17.60 3.47 9.18
CA ASN A 536 -18.67 3.13 8.25
C ASN A 536 -19.62 4.28 7.89
N PHE A 537 -19.06 5.41 7.43
CA PHE A 537 -19.84 6.55 6.93
C PHE A 537 -19.38 6.96 5.54
N ASN A 538 -20.24 7.64 4.78
CA ASN A 538 -19.92 8.14 3.44
C ASN A 538 -19.06 9.40 3.53
N GLY A 539 -17.81 9.30 3.07
CA GLY A 539 -16.77 10.28 3.34
C GLY A 539 -16.36 11.17 2.17
N ILE A 540 -15.15 11.71 2.29
CA ILE A 540 -14.46 12.51 1.25
C ILE A 540 -12.97 12.14 1.22
N LYS A 541 -12.37 12.01 2.40
CA LYS A 541 -10.96 11.66 2.57
C LYS A 541 -10.69 10.25 2.01
N GLN A 542 -9.50 10.06 1.45
CA GLN A 542 -9.02 8.76 0.98
C GLN A 542 -7.50 8.72 0.92
N TYR A 543 -6.94 7.55 1.23
CA TYR A 543 -5.55 7.20 0.94
C TYR A 543 -5.42 5.75 0.48
N ASP A 544 -5.03 5.54 -0.78
CA ASP A 544 -4.58 4.25 -1.29
C ASP A 544 -3.75 4.30 -2.58
N SER A 545 -3.29 3.13 -3.01
CA SER A 545 -2.54 2.96 -4.26
C SER A 545 -3.44 2.80 -5.49
N THR A 546 -4.77 2.77 -5.35
CA THR A 546 -5.71 2.52 -6.46
C THR A 546 -6.61 3.70 -6.80
N MET A 547 -6.40 4.85 -6.15
CA MET A 547 -7.17 6.08 -6.34
C MET A 547 -7.26 6.53 -7.81
N ASN A 548 -8.49 6.79 -8.26
CA ASN A 548 -8.77 7.38 -9.56
C ASN A 548 -8.25 8.82 -9.67
N GLU A 549 -7.37 9.05 -10.65
CA GLU A 549 -6.70 10.33 -10.84
C GLU A 549 -7.64 11.45 -11.27
N GLN A 550 -8.62 11.16 -12.13
CA GLN A 550 -9.57 12.17 -12.58
C GLN A 550 -10.48 12.63 -11.43
N THR A 551 -10.91 11.72 -10.55
CA THR A 551 -11.63 12.06 -9.32
C THR A 551 -10.77 12.96 -8.43
N ARG A 552 -9.51 12.57 -8.19
CA ARG A 552 -8.58 13.35 -7.36
C ARG A 552 -8.35 14.76 -7.91
N GLU A 553 -8.13 14.92 -9.21
CA GLU A 553 -7.95 16.22 -9.86
C GLU A 553 -9.23 17.06 -9.88
N SER A 554 -10.41 16.43 -9.97
CA SER A 554 -11.70 17.12 -9.83
C SER A 554 -11.84 17.71 -8.43
N LEU A 555 -11.57 16.92 -7.39
CA LEU A 555 -11.63 17.37 -5.99
C LEU A 555 -10.62 18.50 -5.71
N LYS A 556 -9.40 18.40 -6.22
CA LYS A 556 -8.41 19.50 -6.15
C LYS A 556 -8.91 20.77 -6.83
N SER A 557 -9.56 20.63 -7.98
CA SER A 557 -10.10 21.77 -8.74
C SER A 557 -11.28 22.43 -8.04
N LEU A 558 -11.97 21.70 -7.17
CA LEU A 558 -12.99 22.18 -6.24
C LEU A 558 -12.41 22.73 -4.91
N GLY A 559 -11.09 22.69 -4.73
CA GLY A 559 -10.39 23.32 -3.61
C GLY A 559 -9.87 22.37 -2.54
N LEU A 560 -10.07 21.06 -2.68
CA LEU A 560 -9.59 20.09 -1.70
C LEU A 560 -8.08 19.84 -1.83
N TYR A 561 -7.46 19.52 -0.70
CA TYR A 561 -6.04 19.28 -0.60
C TYR A 561 -5.67 17.83 -0.95
N SER A 562 -4.64 17.67 -1.79
CA SER A 562 -4.01 16.40 -2.10
C SER A 562 -2.52 16.48 -1.85
N LYS A 563 -1.99 15.60 -0.98
CA LYS A 563 -0.55 15.53 -0.68
C LYS A 563 0.26 14.98 -1.85
N ASN A 564 -0.29 13.98 -2.54
CA ASN A 564 0.33 13.28 -3.67
C ASN A 564 -0.76 12.54 -4.48
N ALA A 565 -0.34 11.80 -5.51
CA ALA A 565 -1.19 11.00 -6.38
C ALA A 565 -2.11 9.97 -5.68
N ARG A 566 -1.85 9.66 -4.40
CA ARG A 566 -2.53 8.58 -3.66
C ARG A 566 -3.49 9.07 -2.58
N ARG A 567 -3.57 10.39 -2.35
CA ARG A 567 -4.25 10.95 -1.17
C ARG A 567 -5.09 12.17 -1.50
N ILE A 568 -6.29 12.22 -0.95
CA ILE A 568 -7.14 13.42 -0.91
C ILE A 568 -7.67 13.63 0.51
N SER A 569 -7.67 14.88 0.94
CA SER A 569 -8.17 15.34 2.22
C SER A 569 -9.36 16.28 2.02
N ASN A 570 -10.20 16.39 3.05
CA ASN A 570 -11.23 17.42 3.17
C ASN A 570 -10.66 18.79 3.58
N LEU A 571 -9.34 18.93 3.82
CA LEU A 571 -8.71 20.24 3.93
C LEU A 571 -8.97 21.04 2.65
N GLY A 572 -9.46 22.26 2.80
CA GLY A 572 -9.85 23.12 1.68
C GLY A 572 -11.30 22.98 1.21
N LEU A 573 -12.11 22.17 1.90
CA LEU A 573 -13.55 22.11 1.69
C LEU A 573 -14.20 23.47 2.01
N THR A 574 -14.77 24.12 1.00
CA THR A 574 -15.52 25.38 1.16
C THR A 574 -17.03 25.11 1.27
N SER A 575 -17.83 26.12 1.63
CA SER A 575 -19.29 26.01 1.61
C SER A 575 -19.82 25.64 0.22
N VAL A 576 -19.19 26.13 -0.84
CA VAL A 576 -19.52 25.80 -2.24
C VAL A 576 -19.18 24.35 -2.57
N SER A 577 -17.97 23.91 -2.20
CA SER A 577 -17.51 22.54 -2.44
C SER A 577 -18.33 21.53 -1.64
N ALA A 578 -18.68 21.85 -0.38
CA ALA A 578 -19.54 21.03 0.46
C ALA A 578 -20.96 20.87 -0.13
N PHE A 579 -21.52 21.95 -0.69
CA PHE A 579 -22.78 21.92 -1.44
C PHE A 579 -22.69 21.01 -2.68
N LEU A 580 -21.66 21.19 -3.51
CA LEU A 580 -21.44 20.38 -4.71
C LEU A 580 -21.17 18.91 -4.38
N LEU A 581 -20.59 18.63 -3.21
CA LEU A 581 -20.29 17.29 -2.70
C LEU A 581 -21.43 16.70 -1.86
N GLY A 582 -22.60 17.34 -1.74
CA GLY A 582 -23.73 16.79 -0.98
C GLY A 582 -23.39 16.48 0.48
N VAL A 583 -22.55 17.32 1.11
CA VAL A 583 -22.19 17.18 2.52
C VAL A 583 -23.37 17.60 3.38
N ARG A 584 -23.94 16.64 4.12
CA ARG A 584 -25.10 16.85 4.99
C ARG A 584 -24.72 17.12 6.43
N TYR A 585 -23.66 16.47 6.90
CA TYR A 585 -23.24 16.53 8.30
C TYR A 585 -21.76 16.88 8.42
N GLU A 586 -21.47 17.71 9.41
CA GLU A 586 -20.12 18.00 9.90
C GLU A 586 -19.97 17.27 11.24
N VAL A 587 -18.96 16.42 11.34
CA VAL A 587 -18.66 15.65 12.56
C VAL A 587 -17.30 16.08 13.08
N ASN A 588 -17.25 16.39 14.36
CA ASN A 588 -16.02 16.74 15.06
C ASN A 588 -16.03 16.09 16.44
N THR A 589 -14.88 15.57 16.87
CA THR A 589 -14.76 14.88 18.16
C THR A 589 -15.00 15.80 19.36
N GLN A 590 -14.84 17.13 19.20
CA GLN A 590 -15.03 18.11 20.26
C GLN A 590 -16.42 18.76 20.22
N THR A 591 -16.94 19.08 19.04
CA THR A 591 -18.21 19.82 18.89
C THR A 591 -19.40 18.93 18.53
N GLY A 592 -19.20 17.62 18.37
CA GLY A 592 -20.25 16.66 18.02
C GLY A 592 -20.69 16.74 16.55
N VAL A 593 -21.96 16.41 16.30
CA VAL A 593 -22.55 16.32 14.97
C VAL A 593 -23.39 17.58 14.69
N THR A 594 -23.12 18.27 13.58
CA THR A 594 -23.90 19.44 13.14
C THR A 594 -24.39 19.27 11.70
N LYS A 595 -25.55 19.87 11.39
CA LYS A 595 -26.15 19.84 10.04
C LYS A 595 -25.58 20.96 9.18
N ASN A 596 -25.23 20.64 7.93
CA ASN A 596 -24.89 21.65 6.94
C ASN A 596 -26.16 22.34 6.42
N PRO A 597 -26.36 23.66 6.65
CA PRO A 597 -27.56 24.37 6.23
C PRO A 597 -27.68 24.50 4.70
N ASN A 598 -26.60 24.27 3.96
CA ASN A 598 -26.57 24.34 2.49
C ASN A 598 -26.70 22.96 1.83
N TYR A 599 -27.09 21.92 2.58
CA TYR A 599 -27.37 20.60 2.01
C TYR A 599 -28.77 20.56 1.37
N ILE A 600 -28.82 20.28 0.07
CA ILE A 600 -30.08 20.03 -0.64
C ILE A 600 -30.21 18.58 -1.13
N GLY A 601 -29.12 17.84 -1.20
CA GLY A 601 -29.08 16.49 -1.77
C GLY A 601 -27.72 16.15 -2.37
N MET A 602 -27.62 15.00 -3.01
CA MET A 602 -26.45 14.51 -3.77
C MET A 602 -26.47 15.00 -5.23
N GLY A 603 -27.09 16.15 -5.49
CA GLY A 603 -27.27 16.66 -6.84
C GLY A 603 -28.47 17.60 -6.96
N PHE A 604 -28.61 18.21 -8.14
CA PHE A 604 -29.71 19.12 -8.49
C PHE A 604 -29.79 19.30 -10.03
N PRO A 605 -30.95 19.74 -10.58
CA PRO A 605 -31.06 20.07 -12.00
C PRO A 605 -30.11 21.20 -12.41
N VAL A 606 -29.51 21.07 -13.59
CA VAL A 606 -28.52 22.00 -14.15
C VAL A 606 -28.70 22.15 -15.67
N SER A 607 -28.28 23.30 -16.17
CA SER A 607 -28.33 23.66 -17.59
C SER A 607 -27.24 22.98 -18.43
N SER A 608 -27.39 23.04 -19.77
CA SER A 608 -26.33 22.61 -20.69
C SER A 608 -25.02 23.38 -20.47
N ARG A 609 -25.09 24.66 -20.06
CA ARG A 609 -23.91 25.47 -19.74
C ARG A 609 -23.11 24.88 -18.59
N PHE A 610 -23.78 24.38 -17.55
CA PHE A 610 -23.12 23.72 -16.43
C PHE A 610 -22.45 22.42 -16.87
N LYS A 611 -23.15 21.60 -17.67
CA LYS A 611 -22.60 20.33 -18.19
C LYS A 611 -21.30 20.52 -18.98
N GLN A 612 -21.17 21.62 -19.70
CA GLN A 612 -20.01 21.95 -20.54
C GLN A 612 -18.85 22.61 -19.77
N LEU A 613 -18.98 22.81 -18.45
CA LEU A 613 -17.90 23.40 -17.66
C LEU A 613 -16.68 22.47 -17.58
N THR A 614 -15.53 23.03 -17.94
CA THR A 614 -14.22 22.40 -17.75
C THR A 614 -13.51 23.07 -16.58
N LEU A 615 -13.02 22.29 -15.61
CA LEU A 615 -12.31 22.86 -14.46
C LEU A 615 -10.81 22.93 -14.75
N HIS A 616 -10.21 24.08 -14.45
CA HIS A 616 -8.80 24.32 -14.68
C HIS A 616 -7.96 24.00 -13.44
N LYS A 617 -6.86 23.27 -13.63
CA LYS A 617 -5.92 22.93 -12.56
C LYS A 617 -5.36 24.21 -11.93
N LYS A 618 -5.22 24.23 -10.59
CA LYS A 618 -4.70 25.36 -9.79
C LYS A 618 -5.52 26.67 -9.89
N ALA A 619 -6.70 26.67 -10.51
CA ALA A 619 -7.56 27.86 -10.68
C ALA A 619 -8.81 27.81 -9.77
N ILE A 620 -8.64 27.43 -8.50
CA ILE A 620 -9.76 27.06 -7.62
C ILE A 620 -10.85 28.15 -7.53
N LEU A 621 -10.49 29.40 -7.19
CA LEU A 621 -11.48 30.49 -7.10
C LEU A 621 -12.19 30.75 -8.43
N THR A 622 -11.48 30.65 -9.55
CA THR A 622 -12.07 30.81 -10.89
C THR A 622 -13.06 29.69 -11.17
N ASN A 623 -12.69 28.45 -10.88
CA ASN A 623 -13.57 27.29 -11.01
C ASN A 623 -14.85 27.48 -10.18
N LEU A 624 -14.72 27.77 -8.88
CA LEU A 624 -15.88 27.94 -7.99
C LEU A 624 -16.79 29.09 -8.43
N ARG A 625 -16.22 30.24 -8.84
CA ARG A 625 -16.99 31.37 -9.40
C ARG A 625 -17.75 30.98 -10.66
N THR A 626 -17.08 30.28 -11.58
CA THR A 626 -17.66 29.88 -12.86
C THR A 626 -18.80 28.87 -12.64
N ILE A 627 -18.63 27.94 -11.70
CA ILE A 627 -19.67 26.99 -11.31
C ILE A 627 -20.91 27.74 -10.78
N LEU A 628 -20.75 28.66 -9.82
CA LEU A 628 -21.88 29.42 -9.27
C LEU A 628 -22.60 30.24 -10.35
N GLN A 629 -21.85 30.86 -11.26
CA GLN A 629 -22.41 31.61 -12.39
C GLN A 629 -23.14 30.72 -13.41
N ALA A 630 -22.75 29.46 -13.56
CA ALA A 630 -23.45 28.51 -14.42
C ALA A 630 -24.72 27.96 -13.78
N ILE A 631 -24.78 27.89 -12.45
CA ILE A 631 -25.99 27.49 -11.70
C ILE A 631 -27.02 28.62 -11.71
N LYS A 632 -26.61 29.82 -11.31
CA LYS A 632 -27.47 31.00 -11.29
C LYS A 632 -26.65 32.23 -11.69
N PRO A 633 -26.77 32.69 -12.95
CA PRO A 633 -26.07 33.89 -13.41
C PRO A 633 -26.39 35.09 -12.52
N SER A 634 -25.37 35.86 -12.15
CA SER A 634 -25.55 37.06 -11.34
C SER A 634 -24.49 38.12 -11.66
N GLN A 635 -24.92 39.37 -11.73
CA GLN A 635 -24.04 40.52 -11.98
C GLN A 635 -23.10 40.82 -10.80
N LYS A 636 -23.54 40.58 -9.55
CA LYS A 636 -22.63 40.72 -8.39
C LYS A 636 -21.92 39.40 -8.09
N ALA A 637 -20.64 39.48 -7.76
CA ALA A 637 -19.83 38.31 -7.48
C ALA A 637 -20.21 37.63 -6.15
N TYR A 638 -20.12 36.30 -6.12
CA TYR A 638 -20.29 35.51 -4.89
C TYR A 638 -19.06 35.58 -3.98
N PHE A 639 -17.87 35.57 -4.58
CA PHE A 639 -16.59 35.69 -3.87
C PHE A 639 -15.99 37.08 -4.10
N LEU A 640 -15.89 37.90 -3.07
CA LEU A 640 -15.36 39.26 -3.19
C LEU A 640 -13.88 39.31 -2.78
N GLY A 641 -13.05 39.89 -3.65
CA GLY A 641 -11.64 40.09 -3.35
C GLY A 641 -11.43 41.13 -2.26
N LEU A 642 -10.61 40.78 -1.26
CA LEU A 642 -10.23 41.68 -0.17
C LEU A 642 -8.91 42.38 -0.50
N LYS A 643 -8.89 43.71 -0.39
CA LYS A 643 -7.66 44.50 -0.57
C LYS A 643 -6.77 44.29 0.66
N LYS A 644 -5.49 44.03 0.42
CA LYS A 644 -4.47 43.88 1.48
C LYS A 644 -3.88 45.26 1.79
N SER A 645 -3.84 45.63 3.07
CA SER A 645 -3.23 46.85 3.59
C SER A 645 -2.19 46.52 4.67
N GLN A 646 -1.40 47.52 5.10
CA GLN A 646 -0.42 47.42 6.20
C GLN A 646 0.49 46.17 6.10
N LYS A 647 1.30 46.11 5.05
CA LYS A 647 2.25 45.01 4.85
C LYS A 647 3.48 45.24 5.71
N SER A 648 3.82 44.29 6.58
CA SER A 648 5.08 44.29 7.31
C SER A 648 5.78 42.95 7.19
N ALA A 649 7.11 42.99 7.17
CA ALA A 649 7.97 41.83 7.20
C ALA A 649 8.77 41.87 8.51
N SER A 650 8.89 40.74 9.19
CA SER A 650 9.83 40.64 10.31
C SER A 650 11.24 40.37 9.75
N PRO A 651 12.28 41.04 10.26
CA PRO A 651 13.66 40.80 9.83
C PRO A 651 14.20 39.44 10.27
N VAL A 652 13.52 38.75 11.20
CA VAL A 652 13.99 37.47 11.77
C VAL A 652 13.77 36.31 10.78
N ILE A 653 14.86 35.73 10.30
CA ILE A 653 14.85 34.50 9.51
C ILE A 653 14.59 33.32 10.45
N THR A 654 13.53 32.55 10.20
CA THR A 654 13.32 31.28 10.91
C THR A 654 14.38 30.25 10.51
N LYS A 655 14.68 29.27 11.36
CA LYS A 655 15.59 28.13 11.06
C LYS A 655 15.28 27.39 9.73
N THR A 656 14.11 27.65 9.12
CA THR A 656 13.65 27.08 7.85
C THR A 656 13.91 27.97 6.61
N GLY A 657 14.62 29.09 6.76
CA GLY A 657 14.88 30.04 5.66
C GLY A 657 13.65 30.79 5.17
N ARG A 658 12.63 30.95 6.03
CA ARG A 658 11.39 31.70 5.73
C ARG A 658 11.22 32.90 6.65
N HIS A 659 10.63 33.96 6.10
CA HIS A 659 10.32 35.20 6.80
C HIS A 659 8.84 35.25 7.22
N PRO A 660 8.53 35.74 8.43
CA PRO A 660 7.16 36.10 8.80
C PRO A 660 6.72 37.36 8.07
N TYR A 661 5.56 37.30 7.43
CA TYR A 661 4.89 38.43 6.80
C TYR A 661 3.52 38.65 7.44
N ALA A 662 3.16 39.90 7.70
CA ALA A 662 1.85 40.28 8.18
C ALA A 662 1.18 41.25 7.19
N PHE A 663 -0.14 41.13 7.05
CA PHE A 663 -0.95 42.09 6.31
C PHE A 663 -2.37 42.11 6.89
N GLN A 664 -3.05 43.23 6.68
CA GLN A 664 -4.45 43.39 7.07
C GLN A 664 -5.38 43.28 5.86
N VAL A 665 -6.58 42.79 6.10
CA VAL A 665 -7.70 42.82 5.16
C VAL A 665 -8.95 43.31 5.88
N LYS A 666 -9.86 43.96 5.16
CA LYS A 666 -11.19 44.34 5.67
C LYS A 666 -12.25 43.50 4.95
N THR A 667 -13.08 42.79 5.70
CA THR A 667 -14.20 42.00 5.14
C THR A 667 -15.23 42.92 4.50
N LYS A 668 -15.79 42.50 3.36
CA LYS A 668 -16.82 43.22 2.61
C LYS A 668 -18.22 42.71 2.97
N VAL A 669 -18.35 41.41 3.25
CA VAL A 669 -19.61 40.75 3.60
C VAL A 669 -19.44 39.85 4.82
N SER A 670 -20.56 39.46 5.42
CA SER A 670 -20.57 38.46 6.49
C SER A 670 -20.49 37.06 5.91
N GLY A 671 -19.55 36.24 6.39
CA GLY A 671 -19.36 34.88 5.90
C GLY A 671 -17.96 34.32 6.14
N PRO A 672 -17.64 33.15 5.55
CA PRO A 672 -16.32 32.57 5.61
C PRO A 672 -15.33 33.37 4.76
N VAL A 673 -14.13 33.53 5.30
CA VAL A 673 -13.00 34.17 4.62
C VAL A 673 -12.00 33.07 4.22
N TYR A 674 -11.57 33.09 2.96
CA TYR A 674 -10.64 32.12 2.40
C TYR A 674 -9.35 32.79 1.92
N LEU A 675 -8.23 32.12 2.13
CA LEU A 675 -6.94 32.46 1.55
C LEU A 675 -6.61 31.44 0.46
N ASP A 676 -6.39 31.92 -0.76
CA ASP A 676 -5.95 31.12 -1.89
C ASP A 676 -4.43 30.94 -1.83
N SER A 677 -3.99 29.74 -1.45
CA SER A 677 -2.57 29.39 -1.28
C SER A 677 -1.89 29.00 -2.59
N LYS A 678 -2.36 29.50 -3.75
CA LYS A 678 -1.75 29.35 -5.10
C LYS A 678 -0.22 29.44 -5.17
N SER A 679 0.40 30.00 -4.16
CA SER A 679 1.84 30.04 -3.96
C SER A 679 2.35 28.87 -3.10
N THR A 680 3.20 28.02 -3.70
CA THR A 680 4.06 27.07 -2.98
C THR A 680 5.09 27.76 -2.09
N MET A 681 5.12 29.09 -2.03
CA MET A 681 6.06 29.85 -1.20
C MET A 681 5.57 29.98 0.26
N ILE A 682 4.30 29.68 0.54
CA ILE A 682 3.69 29.82 1.88
C ILE A 682 3.81 28.51 2.64
N ASN A 683 4.19 28.63 3.92
CA ASN A 683 3.95 27.58 4.88
C ASN A 683 2.52 27.73 5.44
N ASN A 684 1.57 26.93 4.93
CA ASN A 684 0.18 27.07 5.35
C ASN A 684 -0.02 26.67 6.82
N SER A 685 0.84 25.81 7.38
CA SER A 685 0.74 25.41 8.79
C SER A 685 1.16 26.51 9.78
N SER A 686 1.68 27.64 9.30
CA SER A 686 2.09 28.77 10.13
C SER A 686 1.14 29.97 10.02
N ILE A 687 -0.02 29.79 9.40
CA ILE A 687 -0.98 30.89 9.23
C ILE A 687 -1.62 31.21 10.58
N ILE A 688 -1.57 32.49 10.95
CA ILE A 688 -2.18 33.03 12.16
C ILE A 688 -3.17 34.11 11.75
N VAL A 689 -4.38 34.07 12.29
CA VAL A 689 -5.43 35.08 12.05
C VAL A 689 -5.81 35.70 13.38
N ASN A 690 -5.69 37.02 13.50
CA ASN A 690 -5.95 37.78 14.74
C ASN A 690 -5.25 37.18 15.97
N GLY A 691 -3.99 36.77 15.82
CA GLY A 691 -3.19 36.17 16.89
C GLY A 691 -3.46 34.68 17.16
N LYS A 692 -4.49 34.08 16.55
CA LYS A 692 -4.80 32.65 16.72
C LYS A 692 -4.22 31.80 15.57
N PRO A 693 -3.38 30.78 15.85
CA PRO A 693 -2.87 29.89 14.81
C PRO A 693 -3.99 29.00 14.25
N LEU A 694 -3.98 28.78 12.94
CA LEU A 694 -4.87 27.81 12.31
C LEU A 694 -4.30 26.40 12.52
N ASN A 695 -5.12 25.48 13.04
CA ASN A 695 -4.74 24.08 13.21
C ASN A 695 -4.74 23.35 11.86
N ILE A 696 -3.68 23.52 11.08
CA ILE A 696 -3.51 22.94 9.75
C ILE A 696 -2.36 21.94 9.81
N MET A 697 -2.69 20.64 9.78
CA MET A 697 -1.66 19.59 9.82
C MET A 697 -0.87 19.48 8.51
N GLY A 698 0.45 19.67 8.58
CA GLY A 698 1.42 19.09 7.64
C GLY A 698 1.47 19.67 6.22
N THR A 699 1.10 20.93 6.01
CA THR A 699 1.00 21.53 4.66
C THR A 699 2.06 22.60 4.41
N VAL A 700 3.21 22.15 3.94
CA VAL A 700 4.23 23.04 3.37
C VAL A 700 4.08 22.97 1.84
N ASN A 701 3.83 24.11 1.18
CA ASN A 701 3.89 24.27 -0.29
C ASN A 701 2.78 23.62 -1.15
N ASN A 702 1.51 23.64 -0.74
CA ASN A 702 0.41 23.07 -1.56
C ASN A 702 -0.72 24.06 -1.84
N THR A 703 -1.38 23.91 -2.99
CA THR A 703 -2.47 24.79 -3.46
C THR A 703 -3.84 24.24 -3.04
N TYR A 704 -4.51 24.93 -2.12
CA TYR A 704 -5.91 24.71 -1.73
C TYR A 704 -6.49 26.02 -1.16
N LEU A 705 -7.79 26.07 -0.87
CA LEU A 705 -8.39 27.24 -0.19
C LEU A 705 -8.31 27.09 1.32
N VAL A 706 -7.47 27.88 1.98
CA VAL A 706 -7.36 27.88 3.43
C VAL A 706 -8.55 28.63 4.02
N ASN A 707 -9.39 27.97 4.80
CA ASN A 707 -10.45 28.63 5.56
C ASN A 707 -9.83 29.39 6.74
N LEU A 708 -10.00 30.72 6.76
CA LEU A 708 -9.49 31.61 7.80
C LEU A 708 -10.48 31.81 8.96
N GLY A 709 -11.73 31.35 8.81
CA GLY A 709 -12.80 31.53 9.78
C GLY A 709 -14.00 32.32 9.21
N ASN A 710 -15.05 32.41 10.02
CA ASN A 710 -16.26 33.18 9.72
C ASN A 710 -16.21 34.54 10.41
N TYR A 711 -16.51 35.61 9.68
CA TYR A 711 -16.45 36.98 10.19
C TYR A 711 -17.64 37.80 9.71
N ALA A 712 -18.05 38.80 10.49
CA ALA A 712 -19.03 39.80 10.08
C ALA A 712 -18.43 40.75 9.03
N ALA A 713 -19.30 41.45 8.28
CA ALA A 713 -18.90 42.52 7.37
C ALA A 713 -18.14 43.65 8.08
N ASN A 714 -17.29 44.37 7.34
CA ASN A 714 -16.49 45.51 7.81
C ASN A 714 -15.50 45.23 8.96
N ARG A 715 -15.19 43.97 9.25
CA ARG A 715 -14.18 43.59 10.25
C ARG A 715 -12.78 43.64 9.66
N LYS A 716 -11.84 44.23 10.40
CA LYS A 716 -10.40 44.18 10.09
C LYS A 716 -9.82 42.86 10.62
N LEU A 717 -9.07 42.16 9.76
CA LEU A 717 -8.38 40.92 10.10
C LEU A 717 -6.88 41.12 9.90
N THR A 718 -6.09 40.70 10.88
CA THR A 718 -4.63 40.65 10.80
C THR A 718 -4.20 39.23 10.48
N ILE A 719 -3.61 39.02 9.31
CA ILE A 719 -3.17 37.71 8.84
C ILE A 719 -1.64 37.69 8.86
N ARG A 720 -1.05 36.72 9.55
CA ARG A 720 0.38 36.44 9.53
C ARG A 720 0.64 35.12 8.81
N ILE A 721 1.61 35.12 7.91
CA ILE A 721 2.04 33.95 7.13
C ILE A 721 3.56 33.82 7.21
N SER A 722 4.09 32.62 7.00
CA SER A 722 5.53 32.42 6.78
C SER A 722 5.78 32.11 5.31
N ALA A 723 6.68 32.83 4.67
CA ALA A 723 6.98 32.63 3.25
C ALA A 723 8.47 32.79 2.92
N LYS A 724 8.88 32.29 1.75
CA LYS A 724 10.28 32.37 1.29
C LYS A 724 10.78 33.79 1.03
N ASN A 725 9.92 34.67 0.49
CA ASN A 725 10.25 36.07 0.21
C ASN A 725 8.98 36.93 0.05
N ALA A 726 9.16 38.25 -0.09
CA ALA A 726 8.08 39.24 -0.12
C ALA A 726 7.18 39.16 -1.37
N SER A 727 7.61 38.48 -2.45
CA SER A 727 6.77 38.28 -3.65
C SER A 727 5.49 37.50 -3.37
N VAL A 728 5.39 36.87 -2.19
CA VAL A 728 4.16 36.23 -1.71
C VAL A 728 2.96 37.17 -1.68
N PHE A 729 3.17 38.47 -1.43
CA PHE A 729 2.08 39.43 -1.35
C PHE A 729 1.36 39.63 -2.68
N SER A 730 1.97 39.43 -3.84
CA SER A 730 1.25 39.52 -5.13
C SER A 730 0.49 38.22 -5.45
N LYS A 731 0.95 37.08 -4.93
CA LYS A 731 0.43 35.74 -5.25
C LYS A 731 -0.63 35.21 -4.26
N VAL A 732 -0.79 35.85 -3.10
CA VAL A 732 -1.83 35.51 -2.11
C VAL A 732 -3.09 36.31 -2.38
N HIS A 733 -4.22 35.64 -2.57
CA HIS A 733 -5.52 36.29 -2.66
C HIS A 733 -6.37 35.91 -1.44
N VAL A 734 -6.99 36.90 -0.83
CA VAL A 734 -7.97 36.69 0.24
C VAL A 734 -9.34 37.10 -0.28
N VAL A 735 -10.34 36.26 -0.06
CA VAL A 735 -11.71 36.49 -0.47
C VAL A 735 -12.66 36.19 0.67
N ASP A 736 -13.79 36.89 0.74
CA ASP A 736 -14.95 36.44 1.51
C ASP A 736 -16.04 35.89 0.57
N LEU A 737 -16.86 34.98 1.09
CA LEU A 737 -18.04 34.45 0.39
C LEU A 737 -19.29 35.13 0.95
N ASP A 738 -20.08 35.75 0.07
CA ASP A 738 -21.39 36.29 0.41
C ASP A 738 -22.37 35.14 0.70
N MET A 739 -22.51 34.81 1.98
CA MET A 739 -23.32 33.67 2.43
C MET A 739 -24.81 33.86 2.17
N ASN A 740 -25.32 35.09 2.23
CA ASN A 740 -26.74 35.35 1.97
C ASN A 740 -27.08 35.06 0.50
N ARG A 741 -26.23 35.53 -0.41
CA ARG A 741 -26.37 35.29 -1.84
C ARG A 741 -26.14 33.82 -2.20
N PHE A 742 -25.14 33.18 -1.59
CA PHE A 742 -24.89 31.75 -1.78
C PHE A 742 -26.06 30.92 -1.28
N HIS A 743 -26.58 31.18 -0.07
CA HIS A 743 -27.73 30.48 0.48
C HIS A 743 -28.98 30.66 -0.39
N SER A 744 -29.23 31.88 -0.88
CA SER A 744 -30.33 32.17 -1.83
C SER A 744 -30.19 31.45 -3.18
N LEU A 745 -28.97 31.12 -3.61
CA LEU A 745 -28.74 30.28 -4.78
C LEU A 745 -29.10 28.83 -4.46
N VAL A 746 -28.68 28.34 -3.29
CA VAL A 746 -28.88 26.95 -2.84
C VAL A 746 -30.36 26.65 -2.62
N THR A 747 -31.09 27.51 -1.89
CA THR A 747 -32.52 27.30 -1.57
C THR A 747 -33.43 27.38 -2.79
N ALA A 748 -32.97 28.02 -3.88
CA ALA A 748 -33.70 28.06 -5.15
C ALA A 748 -33.61 26.74 -5.94
N GLN A 749 -32.75 25.79 -5.55
CA GLN A 749 -32.59 24.52 -6.24
C GLN A 749 -33.45 23.41 -5.64
N THR A 750 -33.94 22.51 -6.49
CA THR A 750 -34.56 21.25 -6.06
C THR A 750 -33.51 20.15 -5.97
N GLY A 751 -33.24 19.65 -4.77
CA GLY A 751 -32.19 18.65 -4.57
C GLY A 751 -32.61 17.21 -4.89
N PHE A 752 -31.66 16.43 -5.41
CA PHE A 752 -31.76 14.98 -5.58
C PHE A 752 -31.29 14.28 -4.30
N LYS A 753 -32.20 13.62 -3.58
CA LYS A 753 -31.91 12.92 -2.31
C LYS A 753 -32.07 11.40 -2.51
N PRO A 754 -31.07 10.71 -3.05
CA PRO A 754 -31.18 9.30 -3.36
C PRO A 754 -31.00 8.39 -2.14
N GLN A 755 -31.47 7.17 -2.29
CA GLN A 755 -31.13 6.04 -1.45
C GLN A 755 -30.14 5.12 -2.18
N ILE A 756 -29.24 4.49 -1.42
CA ILE A 756 -28.30 3.48 -1.88
C ILE A 756 -28.70 2.10 -1.34
N LYS A 757 -28.62 1.10 -2.21
CA LYS A 757 -28.77 -0.32 -1.86
C LYS A 757 -27.81 -1.12 -2.74
N ARG A 758 -26.74 -1.66 -2.15
CA ARG A 758 -25.69 -2.36 -2.89
C ARG A 758 -25.14 -1.46 -4.00
N ASN A 759 -25.02 -1.99 -5.21
CA ASN A 759 -24.56 -1.26 -6.40
C ASN A 759 -25.65 -0.39 -7.07
N SER A 760 -26.78 -0.12 -6.41
CA SER A 760 -27.90 0.64 -6.97
C SER A 760 -28.20 1.90 -6.19
N ILE A 761 -28.44 3.01 -6.91
CA ILE A 761 -28.82 4.30 -6.35
C ILE A 761 -30.14 4.72 -6.99
N THR A 762 -31.16 4.94 -6.15
CA THR A 762 -32.50 5.32 -6.62
C THR A 762 -32.95 6.60 -5.94
N GLY A 763 -33.65 7.45 -6.67
CA GLY A 763 -34.22 8.66 -6.09
C GLY A 763 -35.06 9.43 -7.08
N THR A 764 -35.65 10.53 -6.61
CA THR A 764 -36.43 11.42 -7.46
C THR A 764 -35.89 12.84 -7.41
N VAL A 765 -36.03 13.56 -8.52
CA VAL A 765 -35.75 14.99 -8.61
C VAL A 765 -36.80 15.64 -9.51
N THR A 766 -37.23 16.85 -9.17
CA THR A 766 -38.18 17.61 -9.99
C THR A 766 -37.42 18.63 -10.80
N ARG A 767 -37.64 18.66 -12.11
CA ARG A 767 -37.15 19.73 -12.99
C ARG A 767 -38.22 20.82 -13.06
N THR A 768 -37.95 21.95 -12.42
CA THR A 768 -38.85 23.12 -12.39
C THR A 768 -38.53 24.13 -13.51
N ASN A 769 -37.29 24.17 -13.99
CA ASN A 769 -36.84 25.10 -15.03
C ASN A 769 -36.60 24.39 -16.36
N SER A 770 -37.12 24.95 -17.45
CA SER A 770 -36.96 24.40 -18.81
C SER A 770 -35.51 24.42 -19.29
N LYS A 771 -34.66 25.32 -18.77
CA LYS A 771 -33.22 25.40 -19.11
C LYS A 771 -32.39 24.29 -18.46
N ASP A 772 -32.84 23.73 -17.34
CA ASP A 772 -32.11 22.75 -16.54
C ASP A 772 -32.34 21.31 -17.02
N LYS A 773 -31.81 21.01 -18.20
CA LYS A 773 -32.03 19.76 -18.95
C LYS A 773 -31.34 18.52 -18.34
N TYR A 774 -30.48 18.67 -17.34
CA TYR A 774 -29.68 17.57 -16.77
C TYR A 774 -29.75 17.58 -15.25
N LEU A 775 -29.57 16.43 -14.60
CA LEU A 775 -29.26 16.31 -13.18
C LEU A 775 -27.74 16.30 -13.06
N TYR A 776 -27.16 17.25 -12.33
CA TYR A 776 -25.82 17.08 -11.77
C TYR A 776 -25.93 16.12 -10.58
N ALA A 777 -25.20 15.01 -10.61
CA ALA A 777 -25.11 14.08 -9.51
C ALA A 777 -23.68 14.11 -8.94
N SER A 778 -23.59 14.30 -7.63
CA SER A 778 -22.35 14.29 -6.89
C SER A 778 -21.83 12.88 -6.67
N ILE A 779 -21.71 12.12 -7.75
CA ILE A 779 -21.24 10.74 -7.81
C ILE A 779 -20.16 10.73 -8.89
N PRO A 780 -18.96 10.17 -8.62
CA PRO A 780 -17.92 10.12 -9.62
C PRO A 780 -18.36 9.37 -10.87
N TYR A 781 -18.01 9.91 -12.04
CA TYR A 781 -18.25 9.24 -13.31
C TYR A 781 -17.37 8.00 -13.42
N ASP A 782 -17.99 6.90 -13.86
CA ASP A 782 -17.32 5.66 -14.22
C ASP A 782 -18.11 5.01 -15.38
N SER A 783 -17.41 4.35 -16.30
CA SER A 783 -18.01 3.59 -17.40
C SER A 783 -18.93 2.47 -16.94
N GLY A 784 -18.80 2.01 -15.69
CA GLY A 784 -19.66 0.98 -15.09
C GLY A 784 -21.05 1.48 -14.67
N TRP A 785 -21.30 2.80 -14.68
CA TRP A 785 -22.61 3.35 -14.33
C TRP A 785 -23.60 3.29 -15.50
N HIS A 786 -24.77 2.73 -15.23
CA HIS A 786 -25.92 2.77 -16.13
C HIS A 786 -27.08 3.51 -15.47
N ALA A 787 -27.76 4.37 -16.23
CA ALA A 787 -28.85 5.19 -15.73
C ALA A 787 -30.15 4.94 -16.50
N THR A 788 -31.27 4.96 -15.77
CA THR A 788 -32.61 5.09 -16.33
C THR A 788 -33.32 6.30 -15.71
N VAL A 789 -34.14 6.97 -16.52
CA VAL A 789 -34.95 8.12 -16.13
C VAL A 789 -36.38 7.82 -16.54
N ASN A 790 -37.27 7.71 -15.56
CA ASN A 790 -38.67 7.28 -15.76
C ASN A 790 -38.74 5.95 -16.54
N GLY A 791 -37.88 4.98 -16.18
CA GLY A 791 -37.81 3.65 -16.79
C GLY A 791 -37.08 3.57 -18.13
N ARG A 792 -36.70 4.70 -18.75
CA ARG A 792 -36.00 4.71 -20.05
C ARG A 792 -34.50 4.91 -19.85
N ARG A 793 -33.68 4.11 -20.55
CA ARG A 793 -32.21 4.19 -20.49
C ARG A 793 -31.72 5.53 -21.03
N VAL A 794 -30.75 6.12 -20.34
CA VAL A 794 -30.10 7.37 -20.76
C VAL A 794 -28.58 7.27 -20.61
N LYS A 795 -27.86 8.06 -21.41
CA LYS A 795 -26.39 8.14 -21.33
C LYS A 795 -25.96 9.05 -20.18
N VAL A 796 -25.19 8.50 -19.24
CA VAL A 796 -24.47 9.27 -18.23
C VAL A 796 -23.29 9.98 -18.89
N SER A 797 -23.06 11.25 -18.57
CA SER A 797 -21.93 12.03 -19.11
C SER A 797 -21.11 12.65 -17.97
N PRO A 798 -19.79 12.81 -18.11
CA PRO A 798 -19.00 13.53 -17.13
C PRO A 798 -19.37 15.02 -17.09
N ALA A 799 -19.18 15.65 -15.93
CA ALA A 799 -19.24 17.08 -15.67
C ALA A 799 -18.31 17.42 -14.50
N LEU A 800 -17.88 18.68 -14.41
CA LEU A 800 -16.90 19.09 -13.39
C LEU A 800 -15.67 18.16 -13.37
N ASN A 801 -15.18 17.84 -14.57
CA ASN A 801 -14.17 16.84 -14.90
C ASN A 801 -14.64 15.38 -14.68
N ASN A 802 -14.89 14.92 -13.44
CA ASN A 802 -15.19 13.50 -13.15
C ASN A 802 -16.43 13.24 -12.28
N PHE A 803 -17.43 14.12 -12.26
CA PHE A 803 -18.75 13.85 -11.68
C PHE A 803 -19.79 13.60 -12.78
N MET A 804 -21.01 13.18 -12.45
CA MET A 804 -21.99 12.76 -13.43
C MET A 804 -23.04 13.82 -13.76
N THR A 805 -23.47 13.84 -15.03
CA THR A 805 -24.73 14.43 -15.47
C THR A 805 -25.63 13.38 -16.11
N ILE A 806 -26.93 13.49 -15.83
CA ILE A 806 -27.96 12.56 -16.31
C ILE A 806 -29.07 13.38 -16.99
N PRO A 807 -29.46 13.11 -18.23
CA PRO A 807 -30.55 13.83 -18.90
C PRO A 807 -31.86 13.76 -18.12
N LEU A 808 -32.60 14.87 -18.03
CA LEU A 808 -33.90 14.95 -17.34
C LEU A 808 -35.05 15.23 -18.31
N ARG A 809 -36.23 14.70 -18.00
CA ARG A 809 -37.51 15.06 -18.61
C ARG A 809 -38.16 16.20 -17.83
N THR A 810 -39.16 16.85 -18.42
CA THR A 810 -39.95 17.89 -17.74
C THR A 810 -40.67 17.31 -16.53
N GLY A 811 -40.75 18.07 -15.42
CA GLY A 811 -41.48 17.66 -14.22
C GLY A 811 -40.71 16.67 -13.33
N LYS A 812 -41.44 15.74 -12.69
CA LYS A 812 -40.87 14.77 -11.74
C LYS A 812 -40.13 13.66 -12.50
N ASN A 813 -38.89 13.40 -12.09
CA ASN A 813 -38.04 12.37 -12.68
C ASN A 813 -37.67 11.35 -11.60
N ARG A 814 -37.91 10.06 -11.90
CA ARG A 814 -37.39 8.93 -11.13
C ARG A 814 -36.08 8.47 -11.77
N ILE A 815 -35.00 8.55 -11.01
CA ILE A 815 -33.65 8.18 -11.42
C ILE A 815 -33.31 6.84 -10.79
N ASN A 816 -32.81 5.91 -11.60
CA ASN A 816 -32.21 4.66 -11.12
C ASN A 816 -30.85 4.48 -11.78
N LEU A 817 -29.82 4.36 -10.95
CA LEU A 817 -28.44 4.12 -11.32
C LEU A 817 -28.01 2.74 -10.84
N THR A 818 -27.40 1.95 -11.71
CA THR A 818 -26.86 0.63 -11.38
C THR A 818 -25.41 0.55 -11.83
N TYR A 819 -24.53 0.15 -10.92
CA TYR A 819 -23.10 -0.01 -11.19
C TYR A 819 -22.75 -1.47 -11.51
N HIS A 820 -22.05 -1.68 -12.62
CA HIS A 820 -21.42 -2.95 -12.96
C HIS A 820 -19.92 -2.71 -13.09
N VAL A 821 -19.11 -3.51 -12.40
CA VAL A 821 -17.66 -3.39 -12.46
C VAL A 821 -17.18 -3.63 -13.90
N PRO A 822 -16.51 -2.65 -14.54
CA PRO A 822 -15.98 -2.84 -15.89
C PRO A 822 -15.05 -4.04 -15.96
N GLY A 823 -15.28 -4.93 -16.93
CA GLY A 823 -14.45 -6.12 -17.15
C GLY A 823 -14.75 -7.32 -16.25
N LEU A 824 -15.58 -7.19 -15.22
CA LEU A 824 -15.83 -8.30 -14.28
C LEU A 824 -16.54 -9.50 -14.93
N ALA A 825 -17.59 -9.26 -15.74
CA ALA A 825 -18.30 -10.34 -16.42
C ALA A 825 -17.40 -11.09 -17.41
N THR A 826 -16.64 -10.35 -18.23
CA THR A 826 -15.63 -10.93 -19.12
C THR A 826 -14.56 -11.68 -18.34
N GLY A 827 -14.11 -11.13 -17.21
CA GLY A 827 -13.14 -11.76 -16.31
C GLY A 827 -13.63 -13.10 -15.79
N TRP A 828 -14.91 -13.20 -15.37
CA TRP A 828 -15.52 -14.47 -14.95
C TRP A 828 -15.54 -15.52 -16.05
N VAL A 829 -15.92 -15.12 -17.27
CA VAL A 829 -15.91 -16.05 -18.42
C VAL A 829 -14.49 -16.56 -18.70
N LEU A 830 -13.50 -15.66 -18.73
CA LEU A 830 -12.10 -16.04 -18.94
C LEU A 830 -11.55 -16.94 -17.82
N SER A 831 -11.90 -16.65 -16.57
CA SER A 831 -11.55 -17.48 -15.42
C SER A 831 -12.13 -18.89 -15.53
N ALA A 832 -13.43 -19.00 -15.85
CA ALA A 832 -14.09 -20.30 -16.01
C ALA A 832 -13.45 -21.10 -17.15
N LEU A 833 -13.19 -20.46 -18.30
CA LEU A 833 -12.50 -21.08 -19.42
C LEU A 833 -11.08 -21.52 -19.03
N GLY A 834 -10.34 -20.71 -18.26
CA GLY A 834 -9.00 -21.06 -17.76
C GLY A 834 -9.00 -22.33 -16.91
N VAL A 835 -9.91 -22.42 -15.94
CA VAL A 835 -10.04 -23.59 -15.04
C VAL A 835 -10.49 -24.84 -15.82
N LEU A 836 -11.50 -24.71 -16.69
CA LEU A 836 -11.99 -25.82 -17.51
C LEU A 836 -10.90 -26.32 -18.48
N SER A 837 -10.18 -25.40 -19.12
CA SER A 837 -9.08 -25.72 -20.02
C SER A 837 -7.94 -26.41 -19.28
N PHE A 838 -7.63 -26.01 -18.04
CA PHE A 838 -6.64 -26.70 -17.22
C PHE A 838 -7.09 -28.11 -16.84
N GLY A 839 -8.36 -28.28 -16.46
CA GLY A 839 -8.94 -29.60 -16.20
C GLY A 839 -8.83 -30.53 -17.41
N ALA A 840 -9.23 -30.05 -18.59
CA ALA A 840 -9.11 -30.78 -19.85
C ALA A 840 -7.65 -31.09 -20.19
N PHE A 841 -6.74 -30.13 -20.05
CA PHE A 841 -5.31 -30.29 -20.28
C PHE A 841 -4.69 -31.35 -19.36
N ALA A 842 -5.01 -31.31 -18.06
CA ALA A 842 -4.53 -32.28 -17.07
C ALA A 842 -5.06 -33.70 -17.34
N ILE A 843 -6.30 -33.83 -17.82
CA ILE A 843 -6.90 -35.13 -18.23
C ILE A 843 -6.24 -35.64 -19.51
N TYR A 844 -6.08 -34.79 -20.52
CA TYR A 844 -5.44 -35.16 -21.79
C TYR A 844 -4.00 -35.64 -21.58
N ARG A 845 -3.23 -34.91 -20.75
CA ARG A 845 -1.86 -35.33 -20.39
C ARG A 845 -1.82 -36.64 -19.63
N ARG A 846 -2.85 -36.98 -18.85
CA ARG A 846 -2.98 -38.29 -18.21
C ARG A 846 -3.17 -39.44 -19.20
N ARG A 847 -3.84 -39.21 -20.34
CA ARG A 847 -4.09 -40.26 -21.35
C ARG A 847 -2.88 -40.53 -22.27
N ARG A 848 -1.93 -39.60 -22.34
CA ARG A 848 -0.75 -39.65 -23.23
C ARG A 848 0.58 -39.90 -22.51
N ASN A 849 0.52 -40.10 -21.20
CA ASN A 849 1.62 -40.59 -20.37
C ASN A 849 1.16 -41.94 -19.82
#